data_AF-A0A8S2WB07-F1
#
_entry.id   AF-A0A8S2WB07-F1
#
_cell.length_a   1.000
_cell.length_b   1.000
_cell.length_c   1.000
_cell.angle_alpha   90.00
_cell.angle_beta   90.00
_cell.angle_gamma   90.00
#
_symmetry.space_group_name_H-M   'P 1'
#
loop_
_entity.id
_entity.type
_entity.pdbx_description
1 polymer ?
#
loop_
_entity_poly.entity_id
_entity_poly.type
_entity_poly.pdbx_seq_one_letter_code
_entity_poly.pdbx_strand_id
1 'polypeptide(L)'
;MLDSFLDGEKLRDIYVNYRDKFNSRVSGSSEKVVDAIRQHDYERVAHELMELKLAGDIGEYFFAENKRVLNGILGDFMEETITLVNRTPRNNLNIEGIRPVIENLKRIQRAKQFVFEYLNTPEELDKCITEVKLMFEKRLKQFLVEITDEINRIKESLNQFVLHEIVAKYSNMDIDAYTRNPPKEIFERFKEASNKNPIYDQAKDKIRDNIYDKFEKELEQAKSTLPPTSSISYMKRIESALRCLPEDMKNYLQQKVELYKEKINQIAEEIENDLQNAINSRVAKIIKNRFQNYLDSQGMHSFISRSRDLILDQIQDKVNKIDQYFQQDNVNETLAYVKIIYEYKIELETIVPNIREPYSIVLSQIKNKFENAFLCFMDQFLQNNTVEITYEIIINTENSFICLLEFVKLRSESKDQSMLIHMLPGNFDEKLVIFVKETTDYFPKLQEKYEDSLRKIDIASLKNILDIMKKRDSLLRKMKDNVKAYNIKDILVNSMTNAVRKLTDYLDMLKLVNEKIQQLINELIHQPFINDETKRFFPEPNEYYKKLNEKLLILHKVRHLDEHNEHNLHIDVNAEESKCLESIKTKISEMFKITDNLLKQLVSDHTSEQNYNHFNLYHNNLLVNSTRNARNEFRNGCKN
;
A
#
# COMPACT_ATOMS: atom_id res chain seq x y z
N MET A 1 148.81 5.27 -88.55
CA MET A 1 148.87 6.43 -87.63
C MET A 1 147.55 6.53 -86.85
N LEU A 2 147.08 5.40 -86.30
CA LEU A 2 145.90 5.25 -85.43
C LEU A 2 146.15 4.16 -84.37
N ASP A 3 147.43 3.82 -84.12
CA ASP A 3 147.91 2.89 -83.09
C ASP A 3 148.30 3.63 -81.79
N SER A 4 147.77 4.83 -81.56
CA SER A 4 147.99 5.63 -80.34
C SER A 4 146.70 5.99 -79.60
N PHE A 5 145.60 5.26 -79.84
CA PHE A 5 144.33 5.40 -79.10
C PHE A 5 143.90 4.11 -78.38
N LEU A 6 144.80 3.12 -78.31
CA LEU A 6 144.62 1.87 -77.57
C LEU A 6 145.06 2.02 -76.12
N ASP A 7 144.15 2.54 -75.29
CA ASP A 7 144.10 2.28 -73.84
C ASP A 7 142.78 1.51 -73.58
N GLY A 8 142.74 0.26 -74.06
CA GLY A 8 141.54 -0.60 -74.13
C GLY A 8 140.97 -1.06 -72.78
N GLU A 9 141.72 -0.90 -71.68
CA GLU A 9 141.23 -1.25 -70.33
C GLU A 9 140.31 -0.17 -69.75
N LYS A 10 140.55 1.12 -70.02
CA LYS A 10 139.72 2.21 -69.48
C LYS A 10 138.29 2.24 -70.04
N LEU A 11 138.12 1.99 -71.34
CA LEU A 11 136.78 2.03 -71.97
C LEU A 11 135.89 0.87 -71.52
N ARG A 12 136.47 -0.31 -71.28
CA ARG A 12 135.73 -1.48 -70.78
C ARG A 12 135.29 -1.27 -69.33
N ASP A 13 136.18 -0.75 -68.48
CA ASP A 13 135.84 -0.42 -67.09
C ASP A 13 134.82 0.71 -67.01
N ILE A 14 134.90 1.72 -67.89
CA ILE A 14 133.89 2.78 -67.99
C ILE A 14 132.54 2.19 -68.46
N TYR A 15 132.52 1.28 -69.43
CA TYR A 15 131.29 0.63 -69.90
C TYR A 15 130.67 -0.28 -68.83
N VAL A 16 131.46 -1.10 -68.14
CA VAL A 16 130.97 -1.97 -67.05
C VAL A 16 130.48 -1.13 -65.87
N ASN A 17 131.22 -0.10 -65.45
CA ASN A 17 130.81 0.80 -64.37
C ASN A 17 129.58 1.63 -64.75
N TYR A 18 129.46 2.06 -66.01
CA TYR A 18 128.24 2.71 -66.52
C TYR A 18 127.06 1.74 -66.58
N ARG A 19 127.25 0.51 -67.06
CA ARG A 19 126.22 -0.54 -67.10
C ARG A 19 125.74 -0.93 -65.71
N ASP A 20 126.64 -1.10 -64.75
CA ASP A 20 126.30 -1.49 -63.39
C ASP A 20 125.63 -0.33 -62.63
N LYS A 21 126.11 0.91 -62.81
CA LYS A 21 125.41 2.11 -62.29
C LYS A 21 124.04 2.32 -62.93
N PHE A 22 123.93 2.06 -64.23
CA PHE A 22 122.68 2.16 -64.97
C PHE A 22 121.69 1.08 -64.52
N ASN A 23 122.13 -0.18 -64.44
CA ASN A 23 121.32 -1.30 -63.93
C ASN A 23 120.93 -1.10 -62.47
N SER A 24 121.82 -0.61 -61.60
CA SER A 24 121.48 -0.29 -60.21
C SER A 24 120.44 0.83 -60.12
N ARG A 25 120.48 1.79 -61.05
CA ARG A 25 119.52 2.90 -61.09
C ARG A 25 118.15 2.44 -61.59
N VAL A 26 118.11 1.65 -62.67
CA VAL A 26 116.86 1.11 -63.23
C VAL A 26 116.23 0.08 -62.28
N SER A 27 117.03 -0.81 -61.67
CA SER A 27 116.58 -1.74 -60.62
C SER A 27 116.05 -1.00 -59.40
N GLY A 28 116.73 0.08 -58.98
CA GLY A 28 116.26 0.93 -57.89
C GLY A 28 114.93 1.61 -58.19
N SER A 29 114.67 2.05 -59.42
CA SER A 29 113.36 2.59 -59.83
C SER A 29 112.28 1.51 -59.86
N SER A 30 112.59 0.28 -60.27
CA SER A 30 111.66 -0.86 -60.18
C SER A 30 111.24 -1.14 -58.73
N GLU A 31 112.19 -1.21 -57.80
CA GLU A 31 111.88 -1.38 -56.36
C GLU A 31 111.00 -0.25 -55.82
N LYS A 32 111.30 1.00 -56.20
CA LYS A 32 110.48 2.16 -55.81
C LYS A 32 109.06 2.08 -56.34
N VAL A 33 108.83 1.56 -57.55
CA VAL A 33 107.48 1.33 -58.07
C VAL A 33 106.75 0.31 -57.22
N VAL A 34 107.36 -0.84 -56.93
CA VAL A 34 106.73 -1.89 -56.09
C VAL A 34 106.41 -1.36 -54.69
N ASP A 35 107.32 -0.63 -54.06
CA ASP A 35 107.11 -0.04 -52.75
C ASP A 35 106.00 1.03 -52.76
N ALA A 36 105.95 1.86 -53.80
CA ALA A 36 104.88 2.85 -53.96
C ALA A 36 103.50 2.18 -54.20
N ILE A 37 103.45 1.06 -54.94
CA ILE A 37 102.22 0.26 -55.11
C ILE A 37 101.75 -0.27 -53.75
N ARG A 38 102.67 -0.81 -52.93
CA ARG A 38 102.36 -1.32 -51.57
C ARG A 38 101.88 -0.22 -50.62
N GLN A 39 102.41 0.99 -50.77
CA GLN A 39 102.00 2.16 -50.00
C GLN A 39 100.73 2.84 -50.55
N HIS A 40 100.18 2.35 -51.67
CA HIS A 40 99.07 2.96 -52.41
C HIS A 40 99.36 4.41 -52.86
N ASP A 41 100.63 4.75 -53.07
CA ASP A 41 101.08 6.05 -53.59
C ASP A 41 101.11 6.02 -55.12
N TYR A 42 99.92 5.99 -55.72
CA TYR A 42 99.76 5.80 -57.16
C TYR A 42 100.31 6.98 -58.00
N GLU A 43 100.43 8.17 -57.41
CA GLU A 43 101.09 9.32 -58.05
C GLU A 43 102.59 9.02 -58.26
N ARG A 44 103.25 8.54 -57.21
CA ARG A 44 104.64 8.10 -57.29
C ARG A 44 104.82 6.90 -58.21
N VAL A 45 103.90 5.94 -58.20
CA VAL A 45 103.89 4.81 -59.14
C VAL A 45 103.88 5.31 -60.59
N ALA A 46 103.00 6.26 -60.92
CA ALA A 46 102.91 6.83 -62.26
C ALA A 46 104.20 7.53 -62.69
N HIS A 47 104.81 8.28 -61.79
CA HIS A 47 106.09 8.97 -62.03
C HIS A 47 107.23 7.98 -62.30
N GLU A 48 107.43 7.00 -61.43
CA GLU A 48 108.52 6.03 -61.54
C GLU A 48 108.31 5.07 -62.74
N LEU A 49 107.06 4.69 -63.06
CA LEU A 49 106.75 3.95 -64.29
C LEU A 49 107.08 4.75 -65.55
N MET A 50 106.84 6.06 -65.54
CA MET A 50 107.22 6.95 -66.65
C MET A 50 108.74 7.01 -66.81
N GLU A 51 109.51 7.10 -65.70
CA GLU A 51 110.97 7.05 -65.74
C GLU A 51 111.49 5.73 -66.31
N LEU A 52 110.93 4.59 -65.87
CA LEU A 52 111.27 3.27 -66.41
C LEU A 52 111.00 3.18 -67.92
N LYS A 53 109.87 3.72 -68.38
CA LYS A 53 109.51 3.75 -69.81
C LYS A 53 110.49 4.59 -70.65
N LEU A 54 111.12 5.61 -70.06
CA LEU A 54 112.09 6.49 -70.73
C LEU A 54 113.53 5.94 -70.69
N ALA A 55 113.82 4.90 -69.90
CA ALA A 55 115.17 4.38 -69.67
C ALA A 55 115.66 3.36 -70.73
N GLY A 56 115.10 3.37 -71.94
CA GLY A 56 115.51 2.48 -73.05
C GLY A 56 115.18 0.99 -72.82
N ASP A 57 115.83 0.10 -73.58
CA ASP A 57 115.47 -1.33 -73.67
C ASP A 57 115.42 -2.07 -72.32
N ILE A 58 116.37 -1.78 -71.42
CA ILE A 58 116.39 -2.38 -70.06
C ILE A 58 115.23 -1.84 -69.22
N GLY A 59 114.90 -0.55 -69.37
CA GLY A 59 113.77 0.08 -68.69
C GLY A 59 112.42 -0.48 -69.12
N GLU A 60 112.27 -0.86 -70.40
CA GLU A 60 111.04 -1.45 -70.93
C GLU A 60 110.72 -2.81 -70.29
N TYR A 61 111.74 -3.63 -70.03
CA TYR A 61 111.57 -4.90 -69.30
C TYR A 61 110.98 -4.66 -67.91
N PHE A 62 111.60 -3.77 -67.12
CA PHE A 62 111.13 -3.46 -65.77
C PHE A 62 109.79 -2.72 -65.79
N PHE A 63 109.51 -1.89 -66.79
CA PHE A 63 108.20 -1.26 -66.97
C PHE A 63 107.10 -2.32 -67.17
N ALA A 64 107.32 -3.31 -68.04
CA ALA A 64 106.37 -4.38 -68.28
C ALA A 64 106.15 -5.26 -67.05
N GLU A 65 107.21 -5.55 -66.29
CA GLU A 65 107.13 -6.30 -65.03
C GLU A 65 106.34 -5.53 -63.97
N ASN A 66 106.68 -4.27 -63.71
CA ASN A 66 105.97 -3.43 -62.73
C ASN A 66 104.52 -3.16 -63.14
N LYS A 67 104.26 -3.03 -64.44
CA LYS A 67 102.90 -2.97 -64.98
C LYS A 67 102.10 -4.22 -64.61
N ARG A 68 102.66 -5.42 -64.75
CA ARG A 68 101.98 -6.66 -64.31
C ARG A 68 101.72 -6.67 -62.80
N VAL A 69 102.70 -6.28 -61.99
CA VAL A 69 102.56 -6.22 -60.52
C VAL A 69 101.44 -5.24 -60.12
N LEU A 70 101.40 -4.06 -60.73
CA LEU A 70 100.35 -3.06 -60.51
C LEU A 70 98.96 -3.61 -60.83
N ASN A 71 98.80 -4.25 -62.00
CA ASN A 71 97.52 -4.82 -62.42
C ASN A 71 97.09 -5.97 -61.51
N GLY A 72 98.02 -6.83 -61.06
CA GLY A 72 97.73 -7.91 -60.12
C GLY A 72 97.23 -7.40 -58.78
N ILE A 73 97.96 -6.44 -58.17
CA ILE A 73 97.59 -5.88 -56.87
C ILE A 73 96.26 -5.13 -56.94
N LEU A 74 96.00 -4.37 -58.02
CA LEU A 74 94.71 -3.70 -58.20
C LEU A 74 93.57 -4.70 -58.41
N GLY A 75 93.82 -5.82 -59.09
CA GLY A 75 92.88 -6.93 -59.24
C GLY A 75 92.47 -7.51 -57.88
N ASP A 76 93.46 -7.93 -57.07
CA ASP A 76 93.24 -8.45 -55.71
C ASP A 76 92.45 -7.44 -54.85
N PHE A 77 92.79 -6.15 -55.00
CA PHE A 77 92.17 -5.09 -54.24
C PHE A 77 90.70 -4.81 -54.63
N MET A 78 90.36 -4.93 -55.92
CA MET A 78 88.97 -4.88 -56.39
C MET A 78 88.16 -6.06 -55.84
N GLU A 79 88.72 -7.28 -55.87
CA GLU A 79 88.07 -8.48 -55.35
C GLU A 79 87.84 -8.40 -53.83
N GLU A 80 88.84 -7.91 -53.09
CA GLU A 80 88.72 -7.66 -51.65
C GLU A 80 87.56 -6.67 -51.37
N THR A 81 87.47 -5.59 -52.15
CA THR A 81 86.43 -4.56 -51.99
C THR A 81 85.03 -5.14 -52.19
N ILE A 82 84.84 -5.94 -53.24
CA ILE A 82 83.56 -6.63 -53.50
C ILE A 82 83.25 -7.63 -52.38
N THR A 83 84.26 -8.36 -51.92
CA THR A 83 84.11 -9.33 -50.82
C THR A 83 83.69 -8.64 -49.51
N LEU A 84 84.27 -7.48 -49.19
CA LEU A 84 83.90 -6.69 -48.02
C LEU A 84 82.44 -6.23 -48.11
N VAL A 85 81.98 -5.77 -49.28
CA VAL A 85 80.55 -5.40 -49.49
C VAL A 85 79.64 -6.60 -49.27
N ASN A 86 80.02 -7.78 -49.76
CA ASN A 86 79.24 -9.00 -49.58
C ASN A 86 79.19 -9.48 -48.12
N ARG A 87 80.26 -9.26 -47.35
CA ARG A 87 80.32 -9.61 -45.92
C ARG A 87 79.54 -8.65 -45.02
N THR A 88 79.32 -7.40 -45.45
CA THR A 88 78.51 -6.45 -44.66
C THR A 88 77.09 -7.01 -44.49
N PRO A 89 76.59 -7.20 -43.25
CA PRO A 89 75.26 -7.76 -43.00
C PRO A 89 74.15 -6.97 -43.69
N ARG A 90 73.17 -7.67 -44.28
CA ARG A 90 72.03 -7.03 -44.98
C ARG A 90 71.21 -6.10 -44.09
N ASN A 91 71.10 -6.43 -42.80
CA ASN A 91 70.17 -5.77 -41.87
C ASN A 91 70.88 -4.81 -40.88
N ASN A 92 72.19 -4.56 -41.06
CA ASN A 92 72.96 -3.73 -40.14
C ASN A 92 74.10 -2.99 -40.87
N LEU A 93 73.72 -1.98 -41.65
CA LEU A 93 74.65 -1.05 -42.30
C LEU A 93 75.21 -0.07 -41.25
N ASN A 94 76.17 -0.53 -40.45
CA ASN A 94 76.93 0.36 -39.57
C ASN A 94 78.05 1.06 -40.35
N ILE A 95 78.24 2.35 -40.09
CA ILE A 95 79.34 3.18 -40.60
C ILE A 95 80.69 2.47 -40.42
N GLU A 96 80.93 1.82 -39.27
CA GLU A 96 82.19 1.11 -39.00
C GLU A 96 82.42 -0.09 -39.94
N GLY A 97 81.34 -0.78 -40.37
CA GLY A 97 81.44 -1.90 -41.31
C GLY A 97 81.61 -1.46 -42.77
N ILE A 98 81.19 -0.24 -43.11
CA ILE A 98 81.25 0.32 -44.46
C ILE A 98 82.57 1.09 -44.69
N ARG A 99 83.17 1.62 -43.61
CA ARG A 99 84.41 2.40 -43.68
C ARG A 99 85.55 1.70 -44.46
N PRO A 100 85.84 0.40 -44.27
CA PRO A 100 86.87 -0.30 -45.05
C PRO A 100 86.57 -0.28 -46.56
N VAL A 101 85.31 -0.47 -46.94
CA VAL A 101 84.89 -0.45 -48.36
C VAL A 101 85.07 0.95 -48.96
N ILE A 102 84.67 2.00 -48.24
CA ILE A 102 84.86 3.39 -48.70
C ILE A 102 86.34 3.69 -48.90
N GLU A 103 87.18 3.26 -47.97
CA GLU A 103 88.62 3.52 -48.06
C GLU A 103 89.25 2.76 -49.24
N ASN A 104 88.80 1.54 -49.51
CA ASN A 104 89.22 0.81 -50.70
C ASN A 104 88.73 1.48 -52.00
N LEU A 105 87.48 1.93 -52.06
CA LEU A 105 86.97 2.68 -53.22
C LEU A 105 87.77 3.97 -53.46
N LYS A 106 88.18 4.70 -52.41
CA LYS A 106 89.05 5.88 -52.57
C LYS A 106 90.42 5.50 -53.13
N ARG A 107 91.01 4.39 -52.68
CA ARG A 107 92.29 3.89 -53.19
C ARG A 107 92.17 3.45 -54.65
N ILE A 108 91.10 2.74 -55.03
CA ILE A 108 90.77 2.39 -56.43
C ILE A 108 90.60 3.66 -57.27
N GLN A 109 89.90 4.67 -56.76
CA GLN A 109 89.71 5.95 -57.42
C GLN A 109 91.04 6.69 -57.65
N ARG A 110 91.95 6.66 -56.66
CA ARG A 110 93.30 7.23 -56.80
C ARG A 110 94.13 6.47 -57.82
N ALA A 111 94.08 5.13 -57.82
CA ALA A 111 94.74 4.32 -58.84
C ALA A 111 94.21 4.68 -60.23
N LYS A 112 92.88 4.78 -60.38
CA LYS A 112 92.24 5.23 -61.62
C LYS A 112 92.74 6.62 -62.04
N GLN A 113 92.98 7.55 -61.12
CA GLN A 113 93.41 8.91 -61.46
C GLN A 113 94.86 8.98 -61.97
N PHE A 114 95.78 8.26 -61.32
CA PHE A 114 97.22 8.44 -61.55
C PHE A 114 97.83 7.42 -62.50
N VAL A 115 97.38 6.16 -62.46
CA VAL A 115 98.02 5.07 -63.22
C VAL A 115 97.17 4.53 -64.36
N PHE A 116 96.10 5.23 -64.74
CA PHE A 116 95.13 4.83 -65.77
C PHE A 116 95.77 4.31 -67.06
N GLU A 117 96.72 5.09 -67.61
CA GLU A 117 97.40 4.80 -68.87
C GLU A 117 98.32 3.58 -68.80
N TYR A 118 98.63 3.11 -67.59
CA TYR A 118 99.47 1.95 -67.30
C TYR A 118 98.66 0.70 -66.95
N LEU A 119 97.33 0.73 -67.04
CA LEU A 119 96.50 -0.45 -66.80
C LEU A 119 96.31 -1.28 -68.07
N ASN A 120 96.06 -2.57 -67.89
CA ASN A 120 95.66 -3.43 -69.00
C ASN A 120 94.15 -3.31 -69.29
N THR A 121 93.37 -3.08 -68.24
CA THR A 121 91.90 -3.08 -68.25
C THR A 121 91.38 -1.94 -67.36
N PRO A 122 91.63 -0.67 -67.72
CA PRO A 122 91.22 0.47 -66.90
C PRO A 122 89.70 0.53 -66.63
N GLU A 123 88.88 -0.05 -67.51
CA GLU A 123 87.43 -0.15 -67.38
C GLU A 123 86.99 -1.03 -66.20
N GLU A 124 87.83 -1.96 -65.74
CA GLU A 124 87.50 -2.85 -64.61
C GLU A 124 87.42 -2.08 -63.29
N LEU A 125 88.24 -1.03 -63.12
CA LEU A 125 88.14 -0.16 -61.93
C LEU A 125 86.79 0.57 -61.90
N ASP A 126 86.32 1.06 -63.06
CA ASP A 126 85.02 1.71 -63.17
C ASP A 126 83.85 0.76 -62.93
N LYS A 127 83.98 -0.46 -63.45
CA LYS A 127 83.01 -1.53 -63.20
C LYS A 127 82.94 -1.85 -61.72
N CYS A 128 84.07 -2.02 -61.04
CA CYS A 128 84.12 -2.29 -59.59
C CYS A 128 83.47 -1.16 -58.78
N ILE A 129 83.83 0.12 -59.03
CA ILE A 129 83.24 1.27 -58.33
C ILE A 129 81.72 1.31 -58.54
N THR A 130 81.25 1.09 -59.77
CA THR A 130 79.83 1.14 -60.12
C THR A 130 79.05 0.00 -59.47
N GLU A 131 79.60 -1.22 -59.51
CA GLU A 131 78.99 -2.41 -58.92
C GLU A 131 78.82 -2.26 -57.41
N VAL A 132 79.87 -1.81 -56.71
CA VAL A 132 79.81 -1.58 -55.26
C VAL A 132 78.78 -0.51 -54.90
N LYS A 133 78.69 0.58 -55.68
CA LYS A 133 77.66 1.62 -55.49
C LYS A 133 76.25 1.05 -55.62
N LEU A 134 75.98 0.28 -56.68
CA LEU A 134 74.68 -0.36 -56.92
C LEU A 134 74.31 -1.34 -55.82
N MET A 135 75.28 -2.11 -55.30
CA MET A 135 75.07 -3.02 -54.18
C MET A 135 74.62 -2.28 -52.91
N PHE A 136 75.24 -1.15 -52.57
CA PHE A 136 74.80 -0.34 -51.43
C PHE A 136 73.46 0.33 -51.66
N GLU A 137 73.20 0.88 -52.86
CA GLU A 137 71.93 1.53 -53.18
C GLU A 137 70.75 0.55 -53.04
N LYS A 138 70.90 -0.67 -53.58
CA LYS A 138 69.88 -1.71 -53.46
C LYS A 138 69.60 -2.07 -52.00
N ARG A 139 70.64 -2.19 -51.17
CA ARG A 139 70.50 -2.52 -49.74
C ARG A 139 69.84 -1.40 -48.94
N LEU A 140 70.22 -0.14 -49.19
CA LEU A 140 69.60 1.02 -48.54
C LEU A 140 68.11 1.12 -48.88
N LYS A 141 67.73 0.91 -50.14
CA LYS A 141 66.32 0.89 -50.56
C LYS A 141 65.51 -0.18 -49.82
N GLN A 142 66.05 -1.39 -49.69
CA GLN A 142 65.37 -2.47 -48.98
C GLN A 142 65.20 -2.16 -47.48
N PHE A 143 66.24 -1.67 -46.83
CA PHE A 143 66.20 -1.29 -45.41
C PHE A 143 65.16 -0.19 -45.12
N LEU A 144 65.01 0.79 -46.02
CA LEU A 144 63.99 1.84 -45.89
C LEU A 144 62.56 1.29 -45.97
N VAL A 145 62.29 0.30 -46.82
CA VAL A 145 60.97 -0.36 -46.90
C VAL A 145 60.66 -1.08 -45.59
N GLU A 146 61.62 -1.86 -45.07
CA GLU A 146 61.45 -2.60 -43.81
C GLU A 146 61.18 -1.66 -42.62
N ILE A 147 61.91 -0.54 -42.52
CA ILE A 147 61.64 0.49 -41.50
C ILE A 147 60.25 1.09 -41.65
N THR A 148 59.83 1.38 -42.89
CA THR A 148 58.52 1.99 -43.15
C THR A 148 57.38 1.06 -42.74
N ASP A 149 57.49 -0.22 -43.05
CA ASP A 149 56.52 -1.24 -42.67
C ASP A 149 56.43 -1.39 -41.15
N GLU A 150 57.57 -1.38 -40.45
CA GLU A 150 57.60 -1.48 -38.99
C GLU A 150 56.99 -0.24 -38.31
N ILE A 151 57.29 0.97 -38.83
CA ILE A 151 56.66 2.21 -38.35
C ILE A 151 55.14 2.14 -38.51
N ASN A 152 54.64 1.61 -39.64
CA ASN A 152 53.20 1.48 -39.88
C ASN A 152 52.55 0.49 -38.91
N ARG A 153 53.18 -0.68 -38.67
CA ARG A 153 52.70 -1.66 -37.69
C ARG A 153 52.64 -1.09 -36.27
N ILE A 154 53.68 -0.37 -35.84
CA ILE A 154 53.70 0.26 -34.52
C ILE A 154 52.59 1.32 -34.40
N LYS A 155 52.38 2.14 -35.44
CA LYS A 155 51.29 3.13 -35.46
C LYS A 155 49.91 2.49 -35.38
N GLU A 156 49.67 1.39 -36.09
CA GLU A 156 48.41 0.65 -36.03
C GLU A 156 48.17 0.05 -34.64
N SER A 157 49.18 -0.60 -34.05
CA SER A 157 49.10 -1.16 -32.71
C SER A 157 48.84 -0.10 -31.64
N LEU A 158 49.53 1.05 -31.71
CA LEU A 158 49.32 2.16 -30.78
C LEU A 158 47.89 2.73 -30.90
N ASN A 159 47.39 2.91 -32.12
CA ASN A 159 46.02 3.40 -32.33
C ASN A 159 44.97 2.43 -31.75
N GLN A 160 45.16 1.11 -31.93
CA GLN A 160 44.26 0.12 -31.34
C GLN A 160 44.29 0.14 -29.81
N PHE A 161 45.47 0.23 -29.21
CA PHE A 161 45.63 0.29 -27.76
C PHE A 161 44.94 1.53 -27.16
N VAL A 162 45.21 2.71 -27.71
CA VAL A 162 44.61 3.97 -27.24
C VAL A 162 43.08 3.95 -27.39
N LEU A 163 42.56 3.41 -28.50
CA LEU A 163 41.12 3.25 -28.69
C LEU A 163 40.50 2.30 -27.67
N HIS A 164 41.18 1.19 -27.36
CA HIS A 164 40.73 0.27 -26.34
C HIS A 164 40.63 0.92 -24.95
N GLU A 165 41.63 1.71 -24.56
CA GLU A 165 41.61 2.45 -23.29
C GLU A 165 40.47 3.49 -23.24
N ILE A 166 40.25 4.24 -24.32
CA ILE A 166 39.17 5.24 -24.38
C ILE A 166 37.80 4.55 -24.28
N VAL A 167 37.59 3.47 -25.03
CA VAL A 167 36.35 2.69 -24.95
C VAL A 167 36.15 2.15 -23.53
N ALA A 168 37.17 1.57 -22.92
CA ALA A 168 37.09 1.05 -21.55
C ALA A 168 36.78 2.15 -20.53
N LYS A 169 37.41 3.33 -20.65
CA LYS A 169 37.17 4.49 -19.77
C LYS A 169 35.69 4.88 -19.78
N TYR A 170 35.09 5.12 -20.95
CA TYR A 170 33.69 5.52 -21.03
C TYR A 170 32.71 4.37 -20.74
N SER A 171 33.07 3.13 -21.06
CA SER A 171 32.26 1.94 -20.75
C SER A 171 32.16 1.68 -19.24
N ASN A 172 33.17 2.05 -18.46
CA ASN A 172 33.20 1.85 -17.01
C ASN A 172 32.66 3.05 -16.20
N MET A 173 32.46 4.21 -16.82
CA MET A 173 31.94 5.41 -16.15
C MET A 173 30.47 5.28 -15.74
N ASP A 174 30.15 5.61 -14.50
CA ASP A 174 28.75 5.78 -14.09
C ASP A 174 28.11 7.03 -14.74
N ILE A 175 26.78 7.09 -14.81
CA ILE A 175 26.03 8.20 -15.43
C ILE A 175 26.43 9.55 -14.83
N ASP A 176 26.60 9.62 -13.52
CA ASP A 176 27.03 10.85 -12.84
C ASP A 176 28.43 11.30 -13.28
N ALA A 177 29.31 10.36 -13.64
CA ALA A 177 30.67 10.66 -14.07
C ALA A 177 30.72 11.37 -15.44
N TYR A 178 29.67 11.24 -16.27
CA TYR A 178 29.57 11.97 -17.55
C TYR A 178 29.48 13.48 -17.36
N THR A 179 28.98 13.96 -16.23
CA THR A 179 28.98 15.40 -15.92
C THR A 179 30.39 15.95 -15.72
N ARG A 180 31.31 15.13 -15.20
CA ARG A 180 32.72 15.48 -14.98
C ARG A 180 33.60 15.18 -16.18
N ASN A 181 33.25 14.17 -16.98
CA ASN A 181 33.95 13.75 -18.18
C ASN A 181 32.97 13.60 -19.36
N PRO A 182 32.55 14.72 -20.00
CA PRO A 182 31.51 14.70 -21.02
C PRO A 182 31.89 13.84 -22.23
N PRO A 183 31.03 12.90 -22.66
CA PRO A 183 31.25 12.15 -23.90
C PRO A 183 31.22 13.02 -25.17
N LYS A 184 30.61 14.22 -25.11
CA LYS A 184 30.50 15.09 -26.29
C LYS A 184 31.85 15.36 -26.97
N GLU A 185 32.88 15.68 -26.19
CA GLU A 185 34.21 16.03 -26.73
C GLU A 185 34.89 14.85 -27.44
N ILE A 186 34.81 13.64 -26.89
CA ILE A 186 35.46 12.47 -27.51
C ILE A 186 34.73 12.05 -28.79
N PHE A 187 33.40 12.21 -28.84
CA PHE A 187 32.61 11.94 -30.04
C PHE A 187 32.93 12.92 -31.17
N GLU A 188 33.17 14.19 -30.86
CA GLU A 188 33.64 15.19 -31.84
C GLU A 188 35.02 14.81 -32.39
N ARG A 189 35.97 14.45 -31.52
CA ARG A 189 37.30 13.97 -31.94
C ARG A 189 37.23 12.70 -32.79
N PHE A 190 36.38 11.75 -32.45
CA PHE A 190 36.17 10.53 -33.23
C PHE A 190 35.53 10.81 -34.59
N LYS A 191 34.63 11.81 -34.68
CA LYS A 191 34.04 12.22 -35.96
C LYS A 191 35.09 12.80 -36.91
N GLU A 192 36.04 13.58 -36.40
CA GLU A 192 37.15 14.11 -37.21
C GLU A 192 38.13 13.01 -37.64
N ALA A 193 38.43 12.07 -36.74
CA ALA A 193 39.37 10.96 -37.00
C ALA A 193 38.79 9.86 -37.91
N SER A 194 37.48 9.63 -37.83
CA SER A 194 36.75 8.62 -38.63
C SER A 194 36.91 8.84 -40.13
N ASN A 195 36.93 10.10 -40.59
CA ASN A 195 37.19 10.45 -41.99
C ASN A 195 38.54 9.91 -42.53
N LYS A 196 39.46 9.54 -41.64
CA LYS A 196 40.79 9.01 -41.97
C LYS A 196 40.93 7.51 -41.69
N ASN A 197 40.16 6.96 -40.74
CA ASN A 197 40.22 5.54 -40.39
C ASN A 197 38.89 5.04 -39.78
N PRO A 198 38.23 4.01 -40.36
CA PRO A 198 36.93 3.51 -39.90
C PRO A 198 36.94 2.86 -38.51
N ILE A 199 38.11 2.53 -37.94
CA ILE A 199 38.20 1.94 -36.59
C ILE A 199 37.65 2.89 -35.51
N TYR A 200 37.69 4.20 -35.75
CA TYR A 200 37.15 5.20 -34.84
C TYR A 200 35.62 5.19 -34.81
N ASP A 201 34.94 4.82 -35.91
CA ASP A 201 33.49 4.63 -35.92
C ASP A 201 33.07 3.44 -35.06
N GLN A 202 33.78 2.32 -35.17
CA GLN A 202 33.50 1.14 -34.33
C GLN A 202 33.68 1.43 -32.84
N ALA A 203 34.73 2.20 -32.47
CA ALA A 203 34.93 2.64 -31.09
C ALA A 203 33.82 3.60 -30.63
N LYS A 204 33.40 4.54 -31.49
CA LYS A 204 32.30 5.47 -31.24
C LYS A 204 30.97 4.76 -31.03
N ASP A 205 30.66 3.76 -31.85
CA ASP A 205 29.45 2.94 -31.74
C ASP A 205 29.45 2.16 -30.42
N LYS A 206 30.57 1.51 -30.07
CA LYS A 206 30.68 0.80 -28.78
C LYS A 206 30.47 1.70 -27.56
N ILE A 207 31.00 2.92 -27.56
CA ILE A 207 30.77 3.88 -26.46
C ILE A 207 29.30 4.31 -26.44
N ARG A 208 28.70 4.56 -27.61
CA ARG A 208 27.29 4.94 -27.74
C ARG A 208 26.37 3.88 -27.15
N ASP A 209 26.55 2.62 -27.53
CA ASP A 209 25.71 1.51 -27.08
C ASP A 209 25.83 1.32 -25.56
N ASN A 210 27.04 1.39 -25.00
CA ASN A 210 27.24 1.33 -23.55
C ASN A 210 26.57 2.48 -22.79
N ILE A 211 26.59 3.70 -23.34
CA ILE A 211 25.89 4.84 -22.75
C ILE A 211 24.37 4.58 -22.77
N TYR A 212 23.83 4.14 -23.91
CA TYR A 212 22.39 3.82 -24.02
C TYR A 212 21.97 2.76 -23.00
N ASP A 213 22.70 1.65 -22.90
CA ASP A 213 22.41 0.58 -21.94
C ASP A 213 22.39 1.08 -20.49
N LYS A 214 23.28 2.00 -20.13
CA LYS A 214 23.32 2.57 -18.78
C LYS A 214 22.12 3.45 -18.50
N PHE A 215 21.78 4.34 -19.43
CA PHE A 215 20.61 5.19 -19.30
C PHE A 215 19.31 4.36 -19.22
N GLU A 216 19.20 3.27 -19.99
CA GLU A 216 18.06 2.36 -19.88
C GLU A 216 17.97 1.68 -18.51
N LYS A 217 19.09 1.16 -17.99
CA LYS A 217 19.13 0.54 -16.66
C LYS A 217 18.72 1.52 -15.57
N GLU A 218 19.21 2.76 -15.63
CA GLU A 218 18.86 3.80 -14.68
C GLU A 218 17.38 4.22 -14.78
N LEU A 219 16.83 4.29 -16.00
CA LEU A 219 15.41 4.57 -16.23
C LEU A 219 14.49 3.45 -15.72
N GLU A 220 14.88 2.18 -15.90
CA GLU A 220 14.15 1.04 -15.32
C GLU A 220 14.25 1.01 -13.79
N GLN A 221 15.39 1.40 -13.22
CA GLN A 221 15.51 1.60 -11.77
C GLN A 221 14.59 2.73 -11.27
N ALA A 222 14.55 3.86 -11.98
CA ALA A 222 13.66 4.97 -11.66
C ALA A 222 12.18 4.54 -11.67
N LYS A 223 11.78 3.73 -12.66
CA LYS A 223 10.43 3.19 -12.82
C LYS A 223 10.06 2.15 -11.76
N SER A 224 11.00 1.28 -11.39
CA SER A 224 10.78 0.23 -10.40
C SER A 224 10.87 0.71 -8.95
N THR A 225 11.41 1.91 -8.71
CA THR A 225 11.50 2.51 -7.38
C THR A 225 10.11 3.01 -6.94
N LEU A 226 9.58 2.42 -5.86
CA LEU A 226 8.37 2.88 -5.21
C LEU A 226 8.69 3.74 -3.99
N PRO A 227 8.05 4.91 -3.83
CA PRO A 227 7.12 5.54 -4.76
C PRO A 227 7.80 6.20 -5.96
N PRO A 228 6.99 6.50 -6.99
CA PRO A 228 7.34 7.36 -8.11
C PRO A 228 8.02 8.69 -7.72
N THR A 229 7.71 9.28 -6.57
CA THR A 229 8.37 10.51 -6.09
C THR A 229 9.84 10.31 -5.68
N SER A 230 10.24 9.10 -5.27
CA SER A 230 11.64 8.76 -4.99
C SER A 230 12.46 8.60 -6.27
N SER A 231 11.80 8.41 -7.44
CA SER A 231 12.43 8.41 -8.77
C SER A 231 13.04 9.76 -9.14
N ILE A 232 12.65 10.87 -8.47
CA ILE A 232 13.16 12.22 -8.75
C ILE A 232 14.69 12.28 -8.67
N SER A 233 15.31 11.50 -7.77
CA SER A 233 16.77 11.44 -7.65
C SER A 233 17.43 10.84 -8.91
N TYR A 234 16.96 9.67 -9.34
CA TYR A 234 17.38 9.02 -10.60
C TYR A 234 17.14 9.92 -11.81
N MET A 235 15.96 10.52 -11.91
CA MET A 235 15.59 11.39 -13.03
C MET A 235 16.48 12.65 -13.09
N LYS A 236 16.81 13.26 -11.94
CA LYS A 236 17.76 14.39 -11.89
C LYS A 236 19.17 14.01 -12.36
N ARG A 237 19.66 12.82 -12.01
CA ARG A 237 20.96 12.32 -12.48
C ARG A 237 20.96 12.12 -14.00
N ILE A 238 19.93 11.45 -14.51
CA ILE A 238 19.70 11.22 -15.93
C ILE A 238 19.64 12.56 -16.70
N GLU A 239 18.82 13.51 -16.24
CA GLU A 239 18.68 14.82 -16.87
C GLU A 239 19.97 15.64 -16.85
N SER A 240 20.77 15.50 -15.79
CA SER A 240 22.08 16.16 -15.68
C SER A 240 23.08 15.57 -16.68
N ALA A 241 23.17 14.24 -16.74
CA ALA A 241 24.07 13.55 -17.66
C ALA A 241 23.67 13.72 -19.14
N LEU A 242 22.36 13.79 -19.44
CA LEU A 242 21.83 14.06 -20.78
C LEU A 242 22.40 15.34 -21.41
N ARG A 243 22.63 16.39 -20.61
CA ARG A 243 23.17 17.68 -21.08
C ARG A 243 24.62 17.58 -21.55
N CYS A 244 25.33 16.50 -21.18
CA CYS A 244 26.74 16.27 -21.49
C CYS A 244 26.96 15.33 -22.69
N LEU A 245 25.87 14.85 -23.31
CA LEU A 245 25.93 13.93 -24.45
C LEU A 245 25.94 14.66 -25.82
N PRO A 246 26.41 14.00 -26.88
CA PRO A 246 26.20 14.43 -28.27
C PRO A 246 24.72 14.64 -28.61
N GLU A 247 24.42 15.57 -29.52
CA GLU A 247 23.04 16.01 -29.78
C GLU A 247 22.13 14.90 -30.33
N ASP A 248 22.67 14.01 -31.17
CA ASP A 248 21.96 12.83 -31.69
C ASP A 248 21.55 11.87 -30.58
N MET A 249 22.47 11.56 -29.66
CA MET A 249 22.21 10.70 -28.50
C MET A 249 21.26 11.36 -27.50
N LYS A 250 21.48 12.64 -27.23
CA LYS A 250 20.67 13.44 -26.31
C LYS A 250 19.21 13.46 -26.76
N ASN A 251 18.95 13.72 -28.05
CA ASN A 251 17.59 13.75 -28.59
C ASN A 251 16.88 12.40 -28.45
N TYR A 252 17.57 11.30 -28.77
CA TYR A 252 17.03 9.94 -28.62
C TYR A 252 16.69 9.61 -27.17
N LEU A 253 17.64 9.82 -26.25
CA LEU A 253 17.45 9.51 -24.84
C LEU A 253 16.44 10.44 -24.18
N GLN A 254 16.36 11.71 -24.58
CA GLN A 254 15.39 12.66 -24.04
C GLN A 254 13.95 12.23 -24.35
N GLN A 255 13.67 11.70 -25.55
CA GLN A 255 12.37 11.12 -25.87
C GLN A 255 12.03 9.93 -24.94
N LYS A 256 13.02 9.08 -24.64
CA LYS A 256 12.84 7.99 -23.67
C LYS A 256 12.58 8.51 -22.26
N VAL A 257 13.33 9.52 -21.81
CA VAL A 257 13.12 10.11 -20.48
C VAL A 257 11.69 10.62 -20.32
N GLU A 258 11.17 11.34 -21.31
CA GLU A 258 9.78 11.82 -21.26
C GLU A 258 8.76 10.68 -21.21
N LEU A 259 8.94 9.63 -22.04
CA LEU A 259 8.09 8.44 -21.98
C LEU A 259 8.12 7.76 -20.59
N TYR A 260 9.28 7.71 -19.94
CA TYR A 260 9.39 7.13 -18.60
C TYR A 260 8.78 8.03 -17.53
N LYS A 261 8.86 9.36 -17.65
CA LYS A 261 8.12 10.29 -16.77
C LYS A 261 6.62 10.03 -16.85
N GLU A 262 6.08 9.88 -18.06
CA GLU A 262 4.67 9.54 -18.25
C GLU A 262 4.30 8.22 -17.59
N LYS A 263 5.09 7.16 -17.78
CA LYS A 263 4.86 5.86 -17.13
C LYS A 263 4.95 5.93 -15.60
N ILE A 264 5.92 6.66 -15.07
CA ILE A 264 6.10 6.87 -13.62
C ILE A 264 4.88 7.61 -13.04
N ASN A 265 4.38 8.62 -13.74
CA ASN A 265 3.16 9.34 -13.35
C ASN A 265 1.91 8.45 -13.43
N GLN A 266 1.77 7.63 -14.48
CA GLN A 266 0.67 6.67 -14.58
C GLN A 266 0.68 5.68 -13.41
N ILE A 267 1.85 5.14 -13.04
CA ILE A 267 1.97 4.27 -11.86
C ILE A 267 1.57 5.02 -10.58
N ALA A 268 1.95 6.30 -10.45
CA ALA A 268 1.55 7.11 -9.30
C ALA A 268 0.02 7.28 -9.21
N GLU A 269 -0.63 7.59 -10.35
CA GLU A 269 -2.08 7.72 -10.45
C GLU A 269 -2.80 6.39 -10.17
N GLU A 270 -2.28 5.27 -10.68
CA GLU A 270 -2.83 3.93 -10.41
C GLU A 270 -2.81 3.60 -8.92
N ILE A 271 -1.71 3.92 -8.22
CA ILE A 271 -1.58 3.69 -6.77
C ILE A 271 -2.55 4.60 -6.00
N GLU A 272 -2.64 5.88 -6.36
CA GLU A 272 -3.58 6.82 -5.72
C GLU A 272 -5.02 6.35 -5.92
N ASN A 273 -5.37 5.89 -7.13
CA ASN A 273 -6.69 5.34 -7.43
C ASN A 273 -6.98 4.04 -6.67
N ASP A 274 -6.02 3.10 -6.56
CA ASP A 274 -6.20 1.86 -5.79
C ASP A 274 -6.45 2.15 -4.29
N LEU A 275 -5.68 3.08 -3.71
CA LEU A 275 -5.89 3.52 -2.32
C LEU A 275 -7.24 4.21 -2.14
N GLN A 276 -7.60 5.12 -3.05
CA GLN A 276 -8.89 5.82 -3.00
C GLN A 276 -10.06 4.86 -3.14
N ASN A 277 -9.98 3.89 -4.05
CA ASN A 277 -10.99 2.85 -4.23
C ASN A 277 -11.14 1.97 -2.98
N ALA A 278 -10.02 1.62 -2.33
CA ALA A 278 -10.04 0.89 -1.07
C ALA A 278 -10.74 1.70 0.04
N ILE A 279 -10.44 2.99 0.17
CA ILE A 279 -11.10 3.89 1.13
C ILE A 279 -12.59 4.02 0.82
N ASN A 280 -12.95 4.13 -0.46
CA ASN A 280 -14.35 4.25 -0.91
C ASN A 280 -15.16 2.96 -0.67
N SER A 281 -14.51 1.79 -0.56
CA SER A 281 -15.18 0.53 -0.22
C SER A 281 -15.82 0.54 1.18
N ARG A 282 -15.30 1.39 2.09
CA ARG A 282 -15.72 1.50 3.50
C ARG A 282 -15.56 0.20 4.31
N VAL A 283 -14.75 -0.75 3.84
CA VAL A 283 -14.46 -2.01 4.54
C VAL A 283 -13.07 -1.91 5.18
N ALA A 284 -13.03 -1.87 6.52
CA ALA A 284 -11.79 -1.61 7.27
C ALA A 284 -10.65 -2.60 6.93
N LYS A 285 -10.96 -3.89 6.74
CA LYS A 285 -9.97 -4.91 6.33
C LYS A 285 -9.37 -4.65 4.95
N ILE A 286 -10.18 -4.20 3.98
CA ILE A 286 -9.69 -3.89 2.62
C ILE A 286 -8.74 -2.70 2.69
N ILE A 287 -9.12 -1.66 3.43
CA ILE A 287 -8.29 -0.48 3.66
C ILE A 287 -6.95 -0.87 4.29
N LYS A 288 -6.98 -1.67 5.38
CA LYS A 288 -5.78 -2.13 6.08
C LYS A 288 -4.82 -2.89 5.16
N ASN A 289 -5.33 -3.88 4.45
CA ASN A 289 -4.51 -4.71 3.55
C ASN A 289 -3.85 -3.87 2.46
N ARG A 290 -4.57 -2.88 1.92
CA ARG A 290 -4.02 -1.96 0.93
C ARG A 290 -2.96 -1.05 1.52
N PHE A 291 -3.18 -0.46 2.70
CA PHE A 291 -2.16 0.35 3.36
C PHE A 291 -0.90 -0.43 3.72
N GLN A 292 -1.02 -1.69 4.16
CA GLN A 292 0.12 -2.53 4.50
C GLN A 292 1.06 -2.76 3.31
N ASN A 293 0.53 -2.83 2.08
CA ASN A 293 1.35 -2.96 0.88
C ASN A 293 2.25 -1.73 0.63
N TYR A 294 1.91 -0.57 1.19
CA TYR A 294 2.59 0.70 0.93
C TYR A 294 3.29 1.30 2.15
N LEU A 295 3.04 0.77 3.37
CA LEU A 295 3.56 1.29 4.63
C LEU A 295 5.09 1.28 4.72
N ASP A 296 5.73 0.26 4.15
CA ASP A 296 7.20 0.12 4.17
C ASP A 296 7.88 0.80 2.96
N SER A 297 7.11 1.34 2.01
CA SER A 297 7.66 1.99 0.81
C SER A 297 8.16 3.40 1.13
N GLN A 298 9.49 3.60 1.09
CA GLN A 298 10.13 4.89 1.38
C GLN A 298 9.68 6.02 0.44
N GLY A 299 8.83 6.92 0.93
CA GLY A 299 8.36 8.10 0.20
C GLY A 299 6.85 8.15 -0.02
N MET A 300 6.09 7.13 0.42
CA MET A 300 4.63 7.09 0.31
C MET A 300 3.95 7.97 1.38
N HIS A 301 4.72 8.67 2.21
CA HIS A 301 4.24 9.41 3.36
C HIS A 301 3.17 10.46 3.02
N SER A 302 3.30 11.19 1.91
CA SER A 302 2.31 12.20 1.50
C SER A 302 0.97 11.57 1.12
N PHE A 303 0.99 10.47 0.36
CA PHE A 303 -0.20 9.72 -0.03
C PHE A 303 -0.86 9.09 1.20
N ILE A 304 -0.07 8.40 2.03
CA ILE A 304 -0.54 7.80 3.28
C ILE A 304 -1.14 8.86 4.20
N SER A 305 -0.56 10.05 4.30
CA SER A 305 -1.10 11.15 5.10
C SER A 305 -2.47 11.59 4.57
N ARG A 306 -2.60 11.86 3.27
CA ARG A 306 -3.89 12.26 2.67
C ARG A 306 -4.95 11.17 2.84
N SER A 307 -4.57 9.91 2.65
CA SER A 307 -5.48 8.77 2.85
C SER A 307 -5.90 8.61 4.31
N ARG A 308 -5.02 8.92 5.28
CA ARG A 308 -5.39 8.97 6.71
C ARG A 308 -6.44 10.04 6.98
N ASP A 309 -6.27 11.23 6.41
CA ASP A 309 -7.22 12.33 6.57
C ASP A 309 -8.61 11.94 6.02
N LEU A 310 -8.66 11.31 4.84
CA LEU A 310 -9.91 10.80 4.26
C LEU A 310 -10.59 9.73 5.13
N ILE A 311 -9.82 8.85 5.77
CA ILE A 311 -10.37 7.86 6.72
C ILE A 311 -10.96 8.57 7.94
N LEU A 312 -10.27 9.58 8.46
CA LEU A 312 -10.76 10.38 9.59
C LEU A 312 -12.03 11.14 9.23
N ASP A 313 -12.12 11.73 8.03
CA ASP A 313 -13.34 12.37 7.52
C ASP A 313 -14.51 11.37 7.43
N GLN A 314 -14.25 10.15 6.95
CA GLN A 314 -15.26 9.10 6.91
C GLN A 314 -15.72 8.64 8.30
N ILE A 315 -14.85 8.69 9.31
CA ILE A 315 -15.20 8.39 10.69
C ILE A 315 -16.02 9.54 11.26
N GLN A 316 -15.59 10.78 11.04
CA GLN A 316 -16.30 11.96 11.52
C GLN A 316 -17.72 12.06 10.93
N ASP A 317 -17.92 11.74 9.64
CA ASP A 317 -19.26 11.61 9.04
C ASP A 317 -20.13 10.60 9.80
N LYS A 318 -19.56 9.47 10.24
CA LYS A 318 -20.30 8.45 11.01
C LYS A 318 -20.58 8.91 12.44
N VAL A 319 -19.65 9.60 13.09
CA VAL A 319 -19.86 10.22 14.42
C VAL A 319 -21.01 11.21 14.34
N ASN A 320 -21.01 12.10 13.33
CA ASN A 320 -22.09 13.07 13.15
C ASN A 320 -23.44 12.38 12.90
N LYS A 321 -23.47 11.27 12.16
CA LYS A 321 -24.69 10.47 11.97
C LYS A 321 -25.16 9.82 13.28
N ILE A 322 -24.24 9.32 14.10
CA ILE A 322 -24.56 8.79 15.43
C ILE A 322 -25.24 9.87 16.29
N ASP A 323 -24.69 11.09 16.31
CA ASP A 323 -25.29 12.20 17.04
C ASP A 323 -26.71 12.53 16.54
N GLN A 324 -26.90 12.56 15.22
CA GLN A 324 -28.21 12.78 14.60
C GLN A 324 -29.21 11.67 14.98
N TYR A 325 -28.81 10.40 14.90
CA TYR A 325 -29.68 9.28 15.25
C TYR A 325 -29.99 9.21 16.75
N PHE A 326 -29.06 9.61 17.61
CA PHE A 326 -29.34 9.76 19.04
C PHE A 326 -30.40 10.82 19.33
N GLN A 327 -30.37 11.95 18.62
CA GLN A 327 -31.41 12.99 18.74
C GLN A 327 -32.79 12.53 18.25
N GLN A 328 -32.82 11.55 17.35
CA GLN A 328 -34.04 10.95 16.80
C GLN A 328 -34.49 9.70 17.57
N ASP A 329 -33.82 9.36 18.68
CA ASP A 329 -34.02 8.11 19.44
C ASP A 329 -33.92 6.83 18.58
N ASN A 330 -33.18 6.88 17.47
CA ASN A 330 -32.97 5.75 16.58
C ASN A 330 -31.75 4.93 17.01
N VAL A 331 -31.96 4.10 18.03
CA VAL A 331 -30.89 3.33 18.69
C VAL A 331 -30.32 2.25 17.78
N ASN A 332 -31.15 1.55 17.01
CA ASN A 332 -30.70 0.47 16.11
C ASN A 332 -29.68 0.98 15.07
N GLU A 333 -30.01 2.08 14.39
CA GLU A 333 -29.15 2.70 13.38
C GLU A 333 -27.87 3.25 14.03
N THR A 334 -27.99 3.83 15.23
CA THR A 334 -26.83 4.26 16.02
C THR A 334 -25.88 3.10 16.28
N LEU A 335 -26.39 1.97 16.79
CA LEU A 335 -25.59 0.78 17.08
C LEU A 335 -24.92 0.22 15.82
N ALA A 336 -25.59 0.27 14.66
CA ALA A 336 -25.00 -0.14 13.39
C ALA A 336 -23.78 0.72 13.00
N TYR A 337 -23.85 2.04 13.16
CA TYR A 337 -22.70 2.91 12.90
C TYR A 337 -21.58 2.73 13.92
N VAL A 338 -21.88 2.50 15.20
CA VAL A 338 -20.83 2.25 16.19
C VAL A 338 -20.07 0.97 15.90
N LYS A 339 -20.74 -0.09 15.42
CA LYS A 339 -20.05 -1.31 14.95
C LYS A 339 -19.04 -0.99 13.85
N ILE A 340 -19.40 -0.15 12.89
CA ILE A 340 -18.48 0.26 11.82
C ILE A 340 -17.28 1.02 12.39
N ILE A 341 -17.49 1.97 13.31
CA ILE A 341 -16.37 2.72 13.93
C ILE A 341 -15.49 1.78 14.77
N TYR A 342 -16.09 0.78 15.45
CA TYR A 342 -15.34 -0.25 16.16
C TYR A 342 -14.46 -1.07 15.21
N GLU A 343 -14.97 -1.51 14.06
CA GLU A 343 -14.19 -2.22 13.04
C GLU A 343 -13.03 -1.37 12.53
N TYR A 344 -13.28 -0.08 12.25
CA TYR A 344 -12.23 0.86 11.87
C TYR A 344 -11.16 0.99 12.96
N LYS A 345 -11.56 1.08 14.24
CA LYS A 345 -10.60 1.10 15.35
C LYS A 345 -9.75 -0.17 15.36
N ILE A 346 -10.36 -1.34 15.40
CA ILE A 346 -9.61 -2.61 15.54
C ILE A 346 -8.66 -2.83 14.36
N GLU A 347 -9.10 -2.56 13.14
CA GLU A 347 -8.30 -2.86 11.95
C GLU A 347 -7.28 -1.76 11.61
N LEU A 348 -7.60 -0.49 11.90
CA LEU A 348 -6.84 0.66 11.39
C LEU A 348 -6.14 1.49 12.48
N GLU A 349 -6.36 1.28 13.79
CA GLU A 349 -5.74 2.12 14.84
C GLU A 349 -4.20 2.16 14.77
N THR A 350 -3.57 1.04 14.38
CA THR A 350 -2.10 1.00 14.21
C THR A 350 -1.61 1.86 13.05
N ILE A 351 -2.45 2.05 12.03
CA ILE A 351 -2.15 2.81 10.81
C ILE A 351 -2.58 4.27 10.96
N VAL A 352 -3.71 4.50 11.63
CA VAL A 352 -4.35 5.80 11.86
C VAL A 352 -4.64 5.96 13.36
N PRO A 353 -3.64 6.32 14.18
CA PRO A 353 -3.79 6.38 15.64
C PRO A 353 -4.88 7.35 16.11
N ASN A 354 -5.14 8.40 15.33
CA ASN A 354 -6.14 9.43 15.62
C ASN A 354 -7.58 8.90 15.65
N ILE A 355 -7.85 7.67 15.19
CA ILE A 355 -9.17 7.03 15.31
C ILE A 355 -9.60 6.85 16.78
N ARG A 356 -8.62 6.78 17.71
CA ARG A 356 -8.86 6.52 19.13
C ARG A 356 -9.80 7.56 19.76
N GLU A 357 -9.64 8.83 19.41
CA GLU A 357 -10.42 9.93 20.01
C GLU A 357 -11.90 9.91 19.56
N PRO A 358 -12.23 9.91 18.26
CA PRO A 358 -13.61 9.77 17.79
C PRO A 358 -14.31 8.52 18.33
N TYR A 359 -13.60 7.38 18.38
CA TYR A 359 -14.15 6.16 18.97
C TYR A 359 -14.45 6.31 20.46
N SER A 360 -13.58 6.97 21.23
CA SER A 360 -13.77 7.24 22.66
C SER A 360 -15.01 8.10 22.93
N ILE A 361 -15.26 9.11 22.08
CA ILE A 361 -16.44 9.97 22.17
C ILE A 361 -17.70 9.13 21.97
N VAL A 362 -17.77 8.38 20.86
CA VAL A 362 -18.91 7.51 20.53
C VAL A 362 -19.15 6.46 21.62
N LEU A 363 -18.08 5.88 22.15
CA LEU A 363 -18.16 4.89 23.22
C LEU A 363 -18.79 5.49 24.49
N SER A 364 -18.39 6.71 24.85
CA SER A 364 -18.93 7.42 26.01
C SER A 364 -20.42 7.74 25.81
N GLN A 365 -20.81 8.15 24.60
CA GLN A 365 -22.21 8.42 24.27
C GLN A 365 -23.08 7.15 24.35
N ILE A 366 -22.63 6.02 23.80
CA ILE A 366 -23.36 4.75 23.92
C ILE A 366 -23.53 4.33 25.38
N LYS A 367 -22.45 4.41 26.17
CA LYS A 367 -22.49 4.02 27.58
C LYS A 367 -23.46 4.89 28.36
N ASN A 368 -23.43 6.20 28.13
CA ASN A 368 -24.37 7.13 28.75
C ASN A 368 -25.81 6.90 28.30
N LYS A 369 -26.05 6.60 27.01
CA LYS A 369 -27.40 6.30 26.52
C LYS A 369 -27.97 5.04 27.17
N PHE A 370 -27.17 3.96 27.26
CA PHE A 370 -27.58 2.74 27.95
C PHE A 370 -27.86 3.01 29.43
N GLU A 371 -26.95 3.71 30.12
CA GLU A 371 -27.08 4.00 31.54
C GLU A 371 -28.34 4.83 31.84
N ASN A 372 -28.57 5.88 31.06
CA ASN A 372 -29.73 6.74 31.22
C ASN A 372 -31.04 5.99 30.93
N ALA A 373 -31.05 5.15 29.90
CA ALA A 373 -32.22 4.31 29.60
C ALA A 373 -32.50 3.30 30.71
N PHE A 374 -31.44 2.66 31.24
CA PHE A 374 -31.54 1.74 32.37
C PHE A 374 -32.11 2.43 33.60
N LEU A 375 -31.51 3.55 34.04
CA LEU A 375 -31.96 4.29 35.21
C LEU A 375 -33.37 4.85 35.04
N CYS A 376 -33.70 5.42 33.87
CA CYS A 376 -35.04 5.91 33.58
C CYS A 376 -36.08 4.79 33.72
N PHE A 377 -35.83 3.62 33.12
CA PHE A 377 -36.78 2.51 33.22
C PHE A 377 -36.87 1.92 34.64
N MET A 378 -35.72 1.66 35.28
CA MET A 378 -35.66 1.02 36.59
C MET A 378 -36.22 1.91 37.70
N ASP A 379 -35.86 3.19 37.72
CA ASP A 379 -36.23 4.10 38.81
C ASP A 379 -37.57 4.78 38.55
N GLN A 380 -37.87 5.18 37.31
CA GLN A 380 -39.09 5.96 37.04
C GLN A 380 -40.31 5.08 36.74
N PHE A 381 -40.13 3.90 36.14
CA PHE A 381 -41.28 3.05 35.77
C PHE A 381 -41.57 1.96 36.80
N LEU A 382 -40.56 1.18 37.20
CA LEU A 382 -40.77 0.04 38.09
C LEU A 382 -41.02 0.45 39.56
N GLN A 383 -40.38 1.53 40.03
CA GLN A 383 -40.49 1.96 41.42
C GLN A 383 -41.62 2.97 41.69
N ASN A 384 -42.02 3.80 40.72
CA ASN A 384 -43.07 4.80 40.92
C ASN A 384 -44.47 4.27 40.53
N ASN A 385 -45.13 3.59 41.46
CA ASN A 385 -46.56 3.25 41.34
C ASN A 385 -47.50 4.39 41.82
N THR A 386 -46.97 5.52 42.28
CA THR A 386 -47.73 6.54 43.04
C THR A 386 -47.51 7.99 42.62
N VAL A 387 -46.54 8.28 41.73
CA VAL A 387 -46.23 9.66 41.29
C VAL A 387 -47.16 10.07 40.14
N GLU A 388 -47.49 11.35 40.07
CA GLU A 388 -48.23 11.95 38.96
C GLU A 388 -47.50 11.67 37.63
N ILE A 389 -48.05 10.75 36.83
CA ILE A 389 -47.45 10.34 35.56
C ILE A 389 -47.77 11.41 34.52
N THR A 390 -46.76 12.19 34.14
CA THR A 390 -46.86 13.15 33.04
C THR A 390 -46.65 12.46 31.68
N TYR A 391 -47.12 13.09 30.61
CA TYR A 391 -46.93 12.60 29.24
C TYR A 391 -45.44 12.48 28.85
N GLU A 392 -44.59 13.38 29.36
CA GLU A 392 -43.15 13.35 29.13
C GLU A 392 -42.48 12.12 29.77
N ILE A 393 -42.85 11.77 31.01
CA ILE A 393 -42.34 10.57 31.69
C ILE A 393 -42.73 9.31 30.90
N ILE A 394 -43.94 9.27 30.34
CA ILE A 394 -44.40 8.16 29.50
C ILE A 394 -43.52 8.00 28.27
N ILE A 395 -43.28 9.08 27.52
CA ILE A 395 -42.41 9.04 26.33
C ILE A 395 -40.98 8.62 26.72
N ASN A 396 -40.41 9.21 27.77
CA ASN A 396 -39.05 8.90 28.20
C ASN A 396 -38.90 7.43 28.61
N THR A 397 -39.91 6.88 29.31
CA THR A 397 -39.94 5.46 29.68
C THR A 397 -40.07 4.57 28.46
N GLU A 398 -40.91 4.95 27.51
CA GLU A 398 -41.11 4.23 26.25
C GLU A 398 -39.79 4.12 25.47
N ASN A 399 -39.15 5.26 25.22
CA ASN A 399 -37.90 5.33 24.48
C ASN A 399 -36.78 4.58 25.22
N SER A 400 -36.76 4.65 26.55
CA SER A 400 -35.82 3.91 27.39
C SER A 400 -36.02 2.40 27.29
N PHE A 401 -37.26 1.91 27.32
CA PHE A 401 -37.56 0.49 27.15
C PHE A 401 -37.16 -0.01 25.76
N ILE A 402 -37.50 0.73 24.70
CA ILE A 402 -37.11 0.39 23.32
C ILE A 402 -35.58 0.37 23.19
N CYS A 403 -34.90 1.37 23.76
CA CYS A 403 -33.44 1.42 23.79
C CYS A 403 -32.83 0.19 24.47
N LEU A 404 -33.33 -0.20 25.64
CA LEU A 404 -32.87 -1.40 26.35
C LEU A 404 -33.13 -2.68 25.55
N LEU A 405 -34.27 -2.78 24.86
CA LEU A 405 -34.57 -3.91 23.96
C LEU A 405 -33.56 -3.99 22.80
N GLU A 406 -33.17 -2.87 22.19
CA GLU A 406 -32.14 -2.87 21.15
C GLU A 406 -30.77 -3.32 21.68
N PHE A 407 -30.40 -2.95 22.90
CA PHE A 407 -29.19 -3.45 23.54
C PHE A 407 -29.25 -4.96 23.85
N VAL A 408 -30.41 -5.44 24.30
CA VAL A 408 -30.67 -6.88 24.49
C VAL A 408 -30.55 -7.63 23.16
N LYS A 409 -31.14 -7.09 22.09
CA LYS A 409 -31.05 -7.65 20.75
C LYS A 409 -29.60 -7.71 20.29
N LEU A 410 -28.86 -6.61 20.41
CA LEU A 410 -27.43 -6.53 20.10
C LEU A 410 -26.64 -7.63 20.80
N ARG A 411 -26.88 -7.84 22.10
CA ARG A 411 -26.22 -8.91 22.87
C ARG A 411 -26.53 -10.29 22.31
N SER A 412 -27.81 -10.57 22.03
CA SER A 412 -28.26 -11.90 21.59
C SER A 412 -27.86 -12.24 20.15
N GLU A 413 -27.77 -11.24 19.27
CA GLU A 413 -27.44 -11.44 17.85
C GLU A 413 -25.93 -11.36 17.57
N SER A 414 -25.14 -10.72 18.44
CA SER A 414 -23.70 -10.59 18.21
C SER A 414 -22.97 -11.91 18.43
N LYS A 415 -22.27 -12.38 17.41
CA LYS A 415 -21.32 -13.50 17.52
C LYS A 415 -19.97 -13.06 18.09
N ASP A 416 -19.68 -11.77 18.04
CA ASP A 416 -18.41 -11.20 18.49
C ASP A 416 -18.56 -10.70 19.94
N GLN A 417 -18.13 -11.53 20.89
CA GLN A 417 -18.10 -11.18 22.31
C GLN A 417 -17.05 -10.10 22.61
N SER A 418 -15.95 -10.05 21.85
CA SER A 418 -14.90 -9.05 22.05
C SER A 418 -15.42 -7.65 21.75
N MET A 419 -16.20 -7.50 20.68
CA MET A 419 -16.88 -6.26 20.33
C MET A 419 -17.77 -5.77 21.47
N LEU A 420 -18.61 -6.65 22.05
CA LEU A 420 -19.50 -6.29 23.14
C LEU A 420 -18.74 -5.80 24.37
N ILE A 421 -17.67 -6.51 24.75
CA ILE A 421 -16.80 -6.14 25.90
C ILE A 421 -16.19 -4.74 25.70
N HIS A 422 -15.78 -4.40 24.48
CA HIS A 422 -15.18 -3.11 24.19
C HIS A 422 -16.20 -1.98 24.03
N MET A 423 -17.38 -2.26 23.48
CA MET A 423 -18.41 -1.26 23.17
C MET A 423 -19.32 -0.91 24.35
N LEU A 424 -19.49 -1.81 25.32
CA LEU A 424 -20.52 -1.66 26.35
C LEU A 424 -19.92 -1.41 27.74
N PRO A 425 -20.71 -0.93 28.71
CA PRO A 425 -20.27 -0.81 30.10
C PRO A 425 -19.80 -2.16 30.67
N GLY A 426 -18.81 -2.16 31.56
CA GLY A 426 -18.29 -3.41 32.15
C GLY A 426 -19.31 -4.20 32.97
N ASN A 427 -20.36 -3.54 33.46
CA ASN A 427 -21.50 -4.13 34.17
C ASN A 427 -22.74 -4.31 33.29
N PHE A 428 -22.59 -4.23 31.97
CA PHE A 428 -23.70 -4.35 31.02
C PHE A 428 -24.49 -5.65 31.20
N ASP A 429 -23.78 -6.78 31.30
CA ASP A 429 -24.43 -8.08 31.40
C ASP A 429 -25.22 -8.24 32.69
N GLU A 430 -24.69 -7.73 33.81
CA GLU A 430 -25.35 -7.72 35.11
C GLU A 430 -26.61 -6.85 35.07
N LYS A 431 -26.52 -5.64 34.53
CA LYS A 431 -27.67 -4.73 34.39
C LYS A 431 -28.74 -5.28 33.49
N LEU A 432 -28.38 -5.95 32.39
CA LEU A 432 -29.37 -6.62 31.55
C LEU A 432 -30.09 -7.75 32.28
N VAL A 433 -29.38 -8.54 33.08
CA VAL A 433 -30.01 -9.59 33.89
C VAL A 433 -30.98 -8.97 34.91
N ILE A 434 -30.59 -7.87 35.56
CA ILE A 434 -31.47 -7.12 36.47
C ILE A 434 -32.71 -6.62 35.72
N PHE A 435 -32.53 -5.93 34.60
CA PHE A 435 -33.63 -5.41 33.78
C PHE A 435 -34.62 -6.52 33.39
N VAL A 436 -34.10 -7.63 32.84
CA VAL A 436 -34.93 -8.77 32.44
C VAL A 436 -35.67 -9.37 33.62
N LYS A 437 -34.98 -9.60 34.75
CA LYS A 437 -35.57 -10.19 35.95
C LYS A 437 -36.66 -9.30 36.54
N GLU A 438 -36.36 -8.04 36.80
CA GLU A 438 -37.31 -7.09 37.42
C GLU A 438 -38.52 -6.87 36.52
N THR A 439 -38.34 -6.81 35.21
CA THR A 439 -39.45 -6.74 34.24
C THR A 439 -40.29 -8.02 34.23
N THR A 440 -39.64 -9.19 34.29
CA THR A 440 -40.31 -10.50 34.36
C THR A 440 -41.09 -10.67 35.66
N ASP A 441 -40.62 -10.10 36.77
CA ASP A 441 -41.26 -10.20 38.08
C ASP A 441 -42.37 -9.16 38.27
N TYR A 442 -42.21 -7.95 37.73
CA TYR A 442 -43.14 -6.83 37.91
C TYR A 442 -44.47 -7.06 37.20
N PHE A 443 -44.43 -7.42 35.91
CA PHE A 443 -45.65 -7.49 35.09
C PHE A 443 -46.65 -8.57 35.53
N PRO A 444 -46.24 -9.79 35.93
CA PRO A 444 -47.16 -10.77 36.48
C PRO A 444 -47.80 -10.33 37.80
N LYS A 445 -47.04 -9.67 38.70
CA LYS A 445 -47.59 -9.11 39.95
C LYS A 445 -48.60 -8.00 39.67
N LEU A 446 -48.32 -7.17 38.68
CA LEU A 446 -49.24 -6.13 38.23
C LEU A 446 -50.53 -6.73 37.68
N GLN A 447 -50.42 -7.77 36.83
CA GLN A 447 -51.56 -8.51 36.29
C GLN A 447 -52.38 -9.19 37.40
N GLU A 448 -51.74 -9.84 38.36
CA GLU A 448 -52.41 -10.47 39.51
C GLU A 448 -53.19 -9.43 40.34
N LYS A 449 -52.63 -8.23 40.54
CA LYS A 449 -53.32 -7.12 41.23
C LYS A 449 -54.57 -6.68 40.46
N TYR A 450 -54.53 -6.67 39.13
CA TYR A 450 -55.69 -6.35 38.29
C TYR A 450 -56.78 -7.40 38.43
N GLU A 451 -56.41 -8.69 38.35
CA GLU A 451 -57.32 -9.81 38.48
C GLU A 451 -57.94 -9.93 39.87
N ASP A 452 -57.17 -9.71 40.95
CA ASP A 452 -57.66 -9.74 42.33
C ASP A 452 -58.66 -8.61 42.60
N SER A 453 -58.39 -7.40 42.10
CA SER A 453 -59.31 -6.25 42.23
C SER A 453 -60.62 -6.49 41.49
N LEU A 454 -60.55 -7.10 40.29
CA LEU A 454 -61.73 -7.50 39.52
C LEU A 454 -62.53 -8.62 40.20
N ARG A 455 -61.85 -9.61 40.77
CA ARG A 455 -62.48 -10.74 41.49
C ARG A 455 -63.23 -10.27 42.72
N LYS A 456 -62.65 -9.35 43.49
CA LYS A 456 -63.24 -8.79 44.72
C LYS A 456 -64.29 -7.70 44.44
N ILE A 457 -64.35 -7.20 43.21
CA ILE A 457 -65.16 -6.01 42.83
C ILE A 457 -64.89 -4.84 43.78
N ASP A 458 -63.61 -4.62 44.10
CA ASP A 458 -63.18 -3.46 44.88
C ASP A 458 -63.14 -2.24 43.97
N ILE A 459 -64.24 -1.48 43.97
CA ILE A 459 -64.41 -0.33 43.08
C ILE A 459 -63.32 0.73 43.26
N ALA A 460 -62.83 0.95 44.47
CA ALA A 460 -61.78 1.95 44.71
C ALA A 460 -60.45 1.50 44.08
N SER A 461 -60.09 0.23 44.28
CA SER A 461 -58.89 -0.34 43.66
C SER A 461 -59.03 -0.41 42.13
N LEU A 462 -60.21 -0.78 41.61
CA LEU A 462 -60.49 -0.80 40.17
C LEU A 462 -60.38 0.58 39.53
N LYS A 463 -60.93 1.63 40.16
CA LYS A 463 -60.80 3.00 39.67
C LYS A 463 -59.33 3.38 39.54
N ASN A 464 -58.55 3.19 40.61
CA ASN A 464 -57.13 3.52 40.61
C ASN A 464 -56.34 2.72 39.55
N ILE A 465 -56.66 1.43 39.38
CA ILE A 465 -56.06 0.59 38.34
C ILE A 465 -56.40 1.13 36.95
N LEU A 466 -57.67 1.43 36.67
CA LEU A 466 -58.11 1.95 35.38
C LEU A 466 -57.50 3.33 35.09
N ASP A 467 -57.38 4.20 36.09
CA ASP A 467 -56.70 5.50 35.97
C ASP A 467 -55.22 5.33 35.59
N ILE A 468 -54.51 4.41 36.25
CA ILE A 468 -53.11 4.10 35.95
C ILE A 468 -52.98 3.47 34.56
N MET A 469 -53.84 2.50 34.23
CA MET A 469 -53.84 1.83 32.93
C MET A 469 -54.14 2.81 31.81
N LYS A 470 -55.16 3.68 31.94
CA LYS A 470 -55.49 4.72 30.94
C LYS A 470 -54.30 5.62 30.67
N LYS A 471 -53.62 6.08 31.73
CA LYS A 471 -52.41 6.91 31.60
C LYS A 471 -51.26 6.16 30.92
N ARG A 472 -51.07 4.88 31.23
CA ARG A 472 -49.97 4.05 30.71
C ARG A 472 -50.31 3.29 29.43
N ASP A 473 -51.52 3.44 28.88
CA ASP A 473 -52.02 2.58 27.80
C ASP A 473 -51.16 2.67 26.52
N SER A 474 -50.80 3.89 26.12
CA SER A 474 -49.89 4.12 24.99
C SER A 474 -48.54 3.41 25.17
N LEU A 475 -47.95 3.53 26.37
CA LEU A 475 -46.68 2.89 26.73
C LEU A 475 -46.77 1.37 26.63
N LEU A 476 -47.76 0.77 27.32
CA LEU A 476 -47.91 -0.67 27.39
C LEU A 476 -48.21 -1.29 26.01
N ARG A 477 -49.02 -0.62 25.19
CA ARG A 477 -49.28 -1.05 23.81
C ARG A 477 -48.00 -1.06 22.98
N LYS A 478 -47.23 0.03 23.01
CA LYS A 478 -45.95 0.09 22.27
C LYS A 478 -44.90 -0.87 22.81
N MET A 479 -44.84 -1.10 24.12
CA MET A 479 -44.00 -2.15 24.71
C MET A 479 -44.36 -3.52 24.14
N LYS A 480 -45.65 -3.87 24.12
CA LYS A 480 -46.13 -5.12 23.54
C LYS A 480 -45.80 -5.23 22.06
N ASP A 481 -46.01 -4.17 21.28
CA ASP A 481 -45.79 -4.19 19.84
C ASP A 481 -44.31 -4.34 19.50
N ASN A 482 -43.42 -3.65 20.22
CA ASN A 482 -41.98 -3.87 20.12
C ASN A 482 -41.64 -5.32 20.52
N VAL A 483 -42.07 -5.78 21.68
CA VAL A 483 -41.81 -7.16 22.12
C VAL A 483 -42.37 -8.23 21.15
N LYS A 484 -43.43 -7.95 20.38
CA LYS A 484 -43.91 -8.82 19.29
C LYS A 484 -43.01 -8.78 18.06
N ALA A 485 -42.54 -7.61 17.66
CA ALA A 485 -41.64 -7.44 16.52
C ALA A 485 -40.28 -8.11 16.75
N TYR A 486 -39.83 -8.17 18.00
CA TYR A 486 -38.54 -8.79 18.36
C TYR A 486 -38.70 -10.30 18.52
N ASN A 487 -38.32 -11.06 17.50
CA ASN A 487 -38.22 -12.52 17.55
C ASN A 487 -36.88 -12.96 18.16
N ILE A 488 -36.61 -12.53 19.40
CA ILE A 488 -35.34 -12.85 20.09
C ILE A 488 -35.39 -14.30 20.57
N LYS A 489 -34.45 -15.14 20.11
CA LYS A 489 -34.33 -16.55 20.52
C LYS A 489 -33.69 -16.75 21.90
N ASP A 490 -33.26 -15.68 22.55
CA ASP A 490 -32.62 -15.73 23.85
C ASP A 490 -33.62 -16.14 24.96
N ILE A 491 -33.24 -17.15 25.74
CA ILE A 491 -34.07 -17.73 26.80
C ILE A 491 -34.39 -16.69 27.88
N LEU A 492 -33.44 -15.83 28.24
CA LEU A 492 -33.63 -14.78 29.25
C LEU A 492 -34.66 -13.76 28.78
N VAL A 493 -34.62 -13.41 27.50
CA VAL A 493 -35.50 -12.39 26.93
C VAL A 493 -36.91 -12.94 26.73
N ASN A 494 -37.02 -14.22 26.37
CA ASN A 494 -38.31 -14.88 26.18
C ASN A 494 -39.22 -14.82 27.41
N SER A 495 -38.69 -14.91 28.64
CA SER A 495 -39.52 -14.79 29.85
C SER A 495 -40.10 -13.40 30.00
N MET A 496 -39.28 -12.36 29.81
CA MET A 496 -39.69 -10.96 29.85
C MET A 496 -40.71 -10.65 28.75
N THR A 497 -40.43 -11.09 27.52
CA THR A 497 -41.32 -10.95 26.37
C THR A 497 -42.69 -11.57 26.65
N ASN A 498 -42.73 -12.77 27.23
CA ASN A 498 -43.97 -13.43 27.61
C ASN A 498 -44.71 -12.70 28.74
N ALA A 499 -44.00 -12.14 29.72
CA ALA A 499 -44.59 -11.36 30.79
C ALA A 499 -45.29 -10.10 30.26
N VAL A 500 -44.64 -9.35 29.36
CA VAL A 500 -45.21 -8.15 28.71
C VAL A 500 -46.43 -8.51 27.85
N ARG A 501 -46.36 -9.59 27.07
CA ARG A 501 -47.45 -10.03 26.18
C ARG A 501 -48.72 -10.42 26.93
N LYS A 502 -48.60 -10.94 28.15
CA LYS A 502 -49.73 -11.40 28.96
C LYS A 502 -50.48 -10.29 29.70
N LEU A 503 -49.94 -9.07 29.72
CA LEU A 503 -50.64 -7.95 30.35
C LEU A 503 -51.99 -7.72 29.67
N THR A 504 -53.03 -7.43 30.45
CA THR A 504 -54.31 -6.98 29.90
C THR A 504 -54.20 -5.53 29.42
N ASP A 505 -54.70 -5.23 28.22
CA ASP A 505 -54.78 -3.84 27.73
C ASP A 505 -55.90 -3.07 28.44
N TYR A 506 -55.85 -1.74 28.43
CA TYR A 506 -56.85 -0.91 29.11
C TYR A 506 -58.27 -1.20 28.62
N LEU A 507 -58.47 -1.32 27.31
CA LEU A 507 -59.78 -1.62 26.72
C LEU A 507 -60.30 -3.01 27.09
N ASP A 508 -59.41 -4.01 27.14
CA ASP A 508 -59.79 -5.37 27.55
C ASP A 508 -60.16 -5.41 29.04
N MET A 509 -59.43 -4.67 29.88
CA MET A 509 -59.75 -4.56 31.31
C MET A 509 -61.09 -3.86 31.52
N LEU A 510 -61.38 -2.79 30.79
CA LEU A 510 -62.69 -2.14 30.82
C LEU A 510 -63.81 -3.11 30.44
N LYS A 511 -63.60 -3.92 29.40
CA LYS A 511 -64.57 -4.94 28.99
C LYS A 511 -64.81 -5.99 30.08
N LEU A 512 -63.75 -6.46 30.74
CA LEU A 512 -63.86 -7.41 31.85
C LEU A 512 -64.59 -6.81 33.06
N VAL A 513 -64.31 -5.55 33.39
CA VAL A 513 -65.04 -4.80 34.45
C VAL A 513 -66.52 -4.70 34.10
N ASN A 514 -66.83 -4.34 32.85
CA ASN A 514 -68.18 -4.22 32.33
C ASN A 514 -68.95 -5.56 32.40
N GLU A 515 -68.33 -6.66 31.95
CA GLU A 515 -68.89 -8.01 32.05
C GLU A 515 -69.15 -8.41 33.51
N LYS A 516 -68.25 -8.05 34.43
CA LYS A 516 -68.41 -8.35 35.85
C LYS A 516 -69.55 -7.55 36.51
N ILE A 517 -69.72 -6.28 36.13
CA ILE A 517 -70.85 -5.45 36.58
C ILE A 517 -72.18 -6.01 36.03
N GLN A 518 -72.23 -6.42 34.76
CA GLN A 518 -73.41 -7.06 34.18
C GLN A 518 -73.75 -8.38 34.86
N GLN A 519 -72.76 -9.20 35.21
CA GLN A 519 -72.99 -10.40 36.02
C GLN A 519 -73.62 -10.04 37.37
N LEU A 520 -73.10 -9.02 38.06
CA LEU A 520 -73.64 -8.56 39.34
C LEU A 520 -75.09 -8.06 39.23
N ILE A 521 -75.40 -7.29 38.18
CA ILE A 521 -76.76 -6.81 37.87
C ILE A 521 -77.71 -7.99 37.65
N ASN A 522 -77.31 -8.94 36.79
CA ASN A 522 -78.12 -10.11 36.50
C ASN A 522 -78.34 -10.99 37.75
N GLU A 523 -77.31 -11.17 38.59
CA GLU A 523 -77.45 -11.85 39.87
C GLU A 523 -78.47 -11.17 40.77
N LEU A 524 -78.43 -9.84 40.92
CA LEU A 524 -79.38 -9.07 41.72
C LEU A 524 -80.82 -9.17 41.19
N ILE A 525 -81.01 -9.01 39.88
CA ILE A 525 -82.32 -9.08 39.22
C ILE A 525 -82.94 -10.47 39.34
N HIS A 526 -82.15 -11.54 39.25
CA HIS A 526 -82.68 -12.90 39.26
C HIS A 526 -82.62 -13.57 40.64
N GLN A 527 -81.97 -12.97 41.65
CA GLN A 527 -81.89 -13.57 42.99
C GLN A 527 -83.28 -13.68 43.64
N PRO A 528 -83.75 -14.90 43.98
CA PRO A 528 -85.03 -15.08 44.66
C PRO A 528 -84.94 -14.62 46.10
N PHE A 529 -85.98 -13.92 46.59
CA PHE A 529 -86.02 -13.46 47.99
C PHE A 529 -86.39 -14.61 48.95
N ILE A 530 -87.13 -15.61 48.46
CA ILE A 530 -87.42 -16.85 49.18
C ILE A 530 -86.62 -17.99 48.53
N ASN A 531 -85.66 -18.53 49.25
CA ASN A 531 -84.73 -19.57 48.81
C ASN A 531 -84.33 -20.44 50.02
N ASP A 532 -83.41 -21.38 49.83
CA ASP A 532 -83.07 -22.36 50.87
C ASP A 532 -82.31 -21.76 52.07
N GLU A 533 -81.69 -20.58 51.92
CA GLU A 533 -81.11 -19.82 53.03
C GLU A 533 -82.19 -19.02 53.78
N THR A 534 -83.10 -18.38 53.04
CA THR A 534 -84.15 -17.53 53.63
C THR A 534 -85.37 -18.31 54.14
N LYS A 535 -85.46 -19.61 53.84
CA LYS A 535 -86.42 -20.56 54.43
C LYS A 535 -86.05 -21.02 55.84
N ARG A 536 -84.80 -20.86 56.24
CA ARG A 536 -84.33 -21.25 57.58
C ARG A 536 -84.72 -20.19 58.61
N PHE A 537 -84.71 -20.58 59.89
CA PHE A 537 -84.87 -19.63 60.99
C PHE A 537 -83.60 -18.78 61.13
N PHE A 538 -83.60 -17.77 62.00
CA PHE A 538 -82.43 -16.93 62.25
C PHE A 538 -81.17 -17.77 62.59
N PRO A 539 -79.96 -17.37 62.14
CA PRO A 539 -79.57 -16.09 61.54
C PRO A 539 -79.50 -16.01 60.00
N GLU A 540 -79.72 -17.10 59.27
CA GLU A 540 -79.41 -17.21 57.83
C GLU A 540 -80.10 -16.17 56.93
N PRO A 541 -81.40 -15.85 57.10
CA PRO A 541 -82.04 -14.79 56.29
C PRO A 541 -81.37 -13.43 56.45
N ASN A 542 -80.90 -13.11 57.66
CA ASN A 542 -80.23 -11.85 57.95
C ASN A 542 -78.84 -11.80 57.27
N GLU A 543 -78.13 -12.91 57.17
CA GLU A 543 -76.87 -12.96 56.43
C GLU A 543 -77.10 -12.86 54.91
N TYR A 544 -78.13 -13.54 54.38
CA TYR A 544 -78.51 -13.47 52.96
C TYR A 544 -78.79 -12.03 52.51
N TYR A 545 -79.70 -11.32 53.18
CA TYR A 545 -80.01 -9.94 52.82
C TYR A 545 -78.84 -8.98 53.08
N LYS A 546 -77.85 -9.39 53.89
CA LYS A 546 -76.64 -8.57 54.13
C LYS A 546 -75.79 -8.59 52.87
N LYS A 547 -75.53 -9.80 52.36
CA LYS A 547 -74.80 -10.04 51.11
C LYS A 547 -75.51 -9.36 49.94
N LEU A 548 -76.84 -9.43 49.87
CA LEU A 548 -77.63 -8.75 48.84
C LEU A 548 -77.45 -7.22 48.89
N ASN A 549 -77.49 -6.63 50.09
CA ASN A 549 -77.27 -5.19 50.26
C ASN A 549 -75.81 -4.78 49.98
N GLU A 550 -74.83 -5.61 50.33
CA GLU A 550 -73.43 -5.39 49.99
C GLU A 550 -73.23 -5.38 48.46
N LYS A 551 -73.84 -6.31 47.73
CA LYS A 551 -73.85 -6.32 46.25
C LYS A 551 -74.48 -5.06 45.66
N LEU A 552 -75.61 -4.60 46.22
CA LEU A 552 -76.26 -3.36 45.76
C LEU A 552 -75.39 -2.12 46.05
N LEU A 553 -74.71 -2.08 47.20
CA LEU A 553 -73.78 -1.00 47.54
C LEU A 553 -72.56 -0.99 46.60
N ILE A 554 -72.07 -2.15 46.19
CA ILE A 554 -71.02 -2.26 45.16
C ILE A 554 -71.54 -1.65 43.85
N LEU A 555 -72.75 -2.02 43.39
CA LEU A 555 -73.36 -1.45 42.19
C LEU A 555 -73.49 0.08 42.27
N HIS A 556 -73.93 0.61 43.41
CA HIS A 556 -74.01 2.06 43.62
C HIS A 556 -72.64 2.75 43.48
N LYS A 557 -71.59 2.11 44.00
CA LYS A 557 -70.21 2.63 43.90
C LYS A 557 -69.67 2.58 42.47
N VAL A 558 -70.18 1.72 41.58
CA VAL A 558 -69.73 1.63 40.18
C VAL A 558 -69.79 2.98 39.47
N ARG A 559 -70.68 3.90 39.87
CA ARG A 559 -70.73 5.28 39.36
C ARG A 559 -69.40 6.03 39.49
N HIS A 560 -68.55 5.66 40.45
CA HIS A 560 -67.20 6.21 40.56
C HIS A 560 -66.26 5.83 39.40
N LEU A 561 -66.69 4.92 38.52
CA LEU A 561 -66.00 4.54 37.29
C LEU A 561 -66.52 5.31 36.07
N ASP A 562 -67.50 6.21 36.22
CA ASP A 562 -68.15 6.92 35.10
C ASP A 562 -67.17 7.77 34.28
N GLU A 563 -66.07 8.22 34.88
CA GLU A 563 -64.96 8.94 34.20
C GLU A 563 -64.28 8.10 33.11
N HIS A 564 -64.50 6.77 33.11
CA HIS A 564 -64.03 5.84 32.08
C HIS A 564 -65.10 5.52 31.02
N ASN A 565 -66.32 6.08 31.12
CA ASN A 565 -67.43 5.80 30.20
C ASN A 565 -67.24 6.39 28.79
N GLU A 566 -66.33 7.35 28.61
CA GLU A 566 -66.01 7.96 27.31
C GLU A 566 -65.52 6.94 26.25
N HIS A 567 -65.17 5.71 26.64
CA HIS A 567 -64.61 4.67 25.76
C HIS A 567 -65.47 3.38 25.72
N ASN A 568 -66.80 3.50 25.74
CA ASN A 568 -67.76 2.39 25.57
C ASN A 568 -67.94 1.47 26.80
N LEU A 569 -67.99 1.98 28.03
CA LEU A 569 -68.81 1.32 29.04
C LEU A 569 -70.27 1.49 28.61
N HIS A 570 -70.82 0.50 27.91
CA HIS A 570 -72.21 0.49 27.44
C HIS A 570 -73.24 0.33 28.57
N ILE A 571 -72.85 0.54 29.82
CA ILE A 571 -73.72 0.40 30.98
C ILE A 571 -74.08 1.80 31.44
N ASP A 572 -75.31 2.19 31.17
CA ASP A 572 -75.94 3.27 31.91
C ASP A 572 -76.17 2.77 33.34
N VAL A 573 -75.18 3.01 34.21
CA VAL A 573 -75.18 2.55 35.60
C VAL A 573 -76.42 3.05 36.34
N ASN A 574 -76.91 4.25 36.02
CA ASN A 574 -78.12 4.80 36.62
C ASN A 574 -79.37 4.04 36.17
N ALA A 575 -79.48 3.72 34.88
CA ALA A 575 -80.59 2.93 34.35
C ALA A 575 -80.59 1.50 34.91
N GLU A 576 -79.43 0.84 34.95
CA GLU A 576 -79.31 -0.54 35.44
C GLU A 576 -79.47 -0.66 36.96
N GLU A 577 -78.97 0.31 37.74
CA GLU A 577 -79.24 0.39 39.17
C GLU A 577 -80.74 0.60 39.44
N SER A 578 -81.39 1.48 38.67
CA SER A 578 -82.84 1.69 38.76
C SER A 578 -83.62 0.42 38.45
N LYS A 579 -83.21 -0.34 37.44
CA LYS A 579 -83.79 -1.65 37.07
C LYS A 579 -83.62 -2.68 38.18
N CYS A 580 -82.45 -2.73 38.84
CA CYS A 580 -82.21 -3.59 39.99
C CYS A 580 -83.12 -3.21 41.17
N LEU A 581 -83.19 -1.91 41.50
CA LEU A 581 -84.03 -1.40 42.56
C LEU A 581 -85.51 -1.68 42.30
N GLU A 582 -85.97 -1.52 41.05
CA GLU A 582 -87.35 -1.81 40.68
C GLU A 582 -87.67 -3.30 40.77
N SER A 583 -86.75 -4.18 40.33
CA SER A 583 -86.88 -5.63 40.53
C SER A 583 -86.97 -6.00 42.01
N ILE A 584 -86.13 -5.40 42.87
CA ILE A 584 -86.18 -5.60 44.32
C ILE A 584 -87.51 -5.11 44.90
N LYS A 585 -87.97 -3.91 44.55
CA LYS A 585 -89.27 -3.36 44.98
C LYS A 585 -90.44 -4.25 44.56
N THR A 586 -90.40 -4.77 43.33
CA THR A 586 -91.42 -5.68 42.81
C THR A 586 -91.48 -6.95 43.65
N LYS A 587 -90.33 -7.60 43.91
CA LYS A 587 -90.25 -8.81 44.75
C LYS A 587 -90.72 -8.55 46.18
N ILE A 588 -90.35 -7.42 46.78
CA ILE A 588 -90.82 -7.04 48.13
C ILE A 588 -92.34 -6.86 48.13
N SER A 589 -92.89 -6.20 47.11
CA SER A 589 -94.34 -5.96 46.97
C SER A 589 -95.11 -7.28 46.77
N GLU A 590 -94.56 -8.22 46.00
CA GLU A 590 -95.10 -9.57 45.87
C GLU A 590 -95.11 -10.31 47.21
N MET A 591 -94.01 -10.26 47.97
CA MET A 591 -93.95 -10.85 49.31
C MET A 591 -94.99 -10.22 50.26
N PHE A 592 -95.18 -8.90 50.22
CA PHE A 592 -96.22 -8.22 50.99
C PHE A 592 -97.62 -8.70 50.60
N LYS A 593 -97.91 -8.78 49.29
CA LYS A 593 -99.20 -9.26 48.78
C LYS A 593 -99.48 -10.71 49.19
N ILE A 594 -98.47 -11.59 49.12
CA ILE A 594 -98.57 -12.98 49.59
C ILE A 594 -98.85 -13.01 51.10
N THR A 595 -98.11 -12.23 51.88
CA THR A 595 -98.27 -12.15 53.34
C THR A 595 -99.66 -11.64 53.75
N ASP A 596 -100.16 -10.59 53.09
CA ASP A 596 -101.50 -10.03 53.34
C ASP A 596 -102.63 -11.00 52.96
N ASN A 597 -102.50 -11.69 51.82
CA ASN A 597 -103.45 -12.73 51.43
C ASN A 597 -103.48 -13.89 52.42
N LEU A 598 -102.31 -14.37 52.86
CA LEU A 598 -102.21 -15.41 53.87
C LEU A 598 -102.78 -14.95 55.21
N LEU A 599 -102.54 -13.71 55.63
CA LEU A 599 -103.13 -13.14 56.85
C LEU A 599 -104.66 -13.11 56.78
N LYS A 600 -105.22 -12.64 55.66
CA LYS A 600 -106.68 -12.64 55.43
C LYS A 600 -107.27 -14.04 55.52
N GLN A 601 -106.61 -15.03 54.92
CA GLN A 601 -107.01 -16.44 55.01
C GLN A 601 -106.88 -16.98 56.44
N LEU A 602 -105.85 -16.55 57.17
CA LEU A 602 -105.64 -16.96 58.57
C LEU A 602 -106.76 -16.44 59.50
N VAL A 603 -107.28 -15.25 59.21
CA VAL A 603 -108.36 -14.61 59.98
C VAL A 603 -109.75 -15.16 59.63
N SER A 604 -109.96 -15.74 58.44
CA SER A 604 -111.26 -16.24 57.96
C SER A 604 -111.61 -17.69 58.34
N ASP A 605 -110.99 -18.23 59.38
CA ASP A 605 -111.40 -19.42 60.18
C ASP A 605 -111.28 -20.84 59.60
N HIS A 606 -110.53 -21.07 58.52
CA HIS A 606 -110.08 -22.42 58.12
C HIS A 606 -108.60 -22.41 57.72
N THR A 607 -107.71 -22.77 58.64
CA THR A 607 -106.27 -22.67 58.40
C THR A 607 -105.60 -24.04 58.46
N SER A 608 -104.98 -24.42 57.34
CA SER A 608 -104.00 -25.49 57.35
C SER A 608 -102.72 -24.99 58.00
N GLU A 609 -102.03 -25.84 58.75
CA GLU A 609 -100.69 -25.59 59.30
C GLU A 609 -99.71 -25.08 58.21
N GLN A 610 -99.92 -25.51 56.97
CA GLN A 610 -99.18 -25.04 55.80
C GLN A 610 -99.33 -23.53 55.58
N ASN A 611 -100.54 -22.96 55.67
CA ASN A 611 -100.75 -21.51 55.45
C ASN A 611 -100.09 -20.67 56.55
N TYR A 612 -100.10 -21.15 57.79
CA TYR A 612 -99.41 -20.50 58.91
C TYR A 612 -97.89 -20.52 58.74
N ASN A 613 -97.33 -21.66 58.33
CA ASN A 613 -95.89 -21.78 58.07
C ASN A 613 -95.44 -20.92 56.89
N HIS A 614 -96.23 -20.83 55.82
CA HIS A 614 -95.96 -19.90 54.72
C HIS A 614 -96.07 -18.44 55.18
N PHE A 615 -97.10 -18.07 55.95
CA PHE A 615 -97.24 -16.71 56.47
C PHE A 615 -96.00 -16.30 57.27
N ASN A 616 -95.56 -17.14 58.21
CA ASN A 616 -94.38 -16.87 59.02
C ASN A 616 -93.10 -16.76 58.17
N LEU A 617 -92.95 -17.60 57.14
CA LEU A 617 -91.81 -17.54 56.22
C LEU A 617 -91.74 -16.17 55.51
N TYR A 618 -92.82 -15.74 54.87
CA TYR A 618 -92.83 -14.47 54.14
C TYR A 618 -92.78 -13.26 55.09
N HIS A 619 -93.51 -13.30 56.21
CA HIS A 619 -93.54 -12.25 57.21
C HIS A 619 -92.16 -12.04 57.88
N ASN A 620 -91.48 -13.11 58.29
CA ASN A 620 -90.16 -13.01 58.90
C ASN A 620 -89.13 -12.42 57.93
N ASN A 621 -89.16 -12.83 56.66
CA ASN A 621 -88.28 -12.25 55.65
C ASN A 621 -88.59 -10.77 55.35
N LEU A 622 -89.87 -10.37 55.38
CA LEU A 622 -90.25 -8.95 55.30
C LEU A 622 -89.78 -8.15 56.52
N LEU A 623 -89.87 -8.72 57.73
CA LEU A 623 -89.38 -8.08 58.96
C LEU A 623 -87.87 -7.85 58.94
N VAL A 624 -87.10 -8.83 58.44
CA VAL A 624 -85.64 -8.70 58.28
C VAL A 624 -85.29 -7.62 57.24
N ASN A 625 -86.07 -7.52 56.16
CA ASN A 625 -85.91 -6.46 55.16
C ASN A 625 -86.29 -5.06 55.70
N SER A 626 -87.39 -4.95 56.44
CA SER A 626 -87.91 -3.66 56.95
C SER A 626 -87.07 -3.10 58.11
N THR A 627 -86.60 -3.96 59.03
CA THR A 627 -85.67 -3.55 60.10
C THR A 627 -84.31 -3.09 59.58
N ARG A 628 -83.93 -3.49 58.36
CA ARG A 628 -82.73 -2.98 57.68
C ARG A 628 -82.97 -1.72 56.86
N ASN A 629 -84.08 -1.62 56.13
CA ASN A 629 -84.42 -0.36 55.45
C ASN A 629 -84.53 0.80 56.46
N ALA A 630 -85.17 0.56 57.61
CA ALA A 630 -85.22 1.53 58.70
C ALA A 630 -83.84 1.89 59.27
N ARG A 631 -82.91 0.92 59.37
CA ARG A 631 -81.52 1.17 59.83
C ARG A 631 -80.65 1.88 58.79
N ASN A 632 -80.88 1.64 57.50
CA ASN A 632 -80.14 2.27 56.41
C ASN A 632 -80.64 3.70 56.14
N GLU A 633 -81.94 3.96 56.23
CA GLU A 633 -82.50 5.32 56.22
C GLU A 633 -82.01 6.14 57.42
N PHE A 634 -81.92 5.54 58.62
CA PHE A 634 -81.30 6.20 59.78
C PHE A 634 -79.81 6.51 59.59
N ARG A 635 -79.05 5.65 58.90
CA ARG A 635 -77.61 5.86 58.66
C ARG A 635 -77.31 6.88 57.58
N ASN A 636 -78.14 6.95 56.54
CA ASN A 636 -78.01 7.92 55.46
C ASN A 636 -78.60 9.29 55.84
N GLY A 637 -79.62 9.33 56.72
CA GLY A 637 -80.17 10.57 57.28
C GLY A 637 -79.26 11.28 58.29
N CYS A 638 -78.23 10.61 58.83
CA CYS A 638 -77.23 11.22 59.72
C CYS A 638 -75.93 11.67 59.01
N LYS A 639 -75.91 11.68 57.67
CA LYS A 639 -74.76 12.12 56.86
C LYS A 639 -75.07 13.23 55.85
N ASN A 640 -76.16 13.97 56.07
CA ASN A 640 -76.36 15.30 55.49
C ASN A 640 -76.11 16.38 56.55
#